data_AF-A0A8L0DU49-F1
#
_entry.id   AF-A0A8L0DU49-F1
#
_cell.length_a   1.000
_cell.length_b   1.000
_cell.length_c   1.000
_cell.angle_alpha   90.00
_cell.angle_beta   90.00
_cell.angle_gamma   90.00
#
_symmetry.space_group_name_H-M   'P 1'
#
loop_
_entity.id
_entity.type
_entity.pdbx_description
1 polymer ?
#
loop_
_entity_poly.entity_id
_entity_poly.type
_entity_poly.pdbx_seq_one_letter_code
_entity_poly.pdbx_strand_id
1 'polypeptide(L)'
;MELWRHCAVWLIECRVLPESHRVTWDSAQVCELAQALRDGVLLCQLLNNLLPHAINLREINLRPQMSQFLCLKNIRTFLGVCQEKFHLRKTELFEAFDLFDVRDFGKVSFPIDVCIADDDIYNGLSDQIDETVDEDDDLYDCVEDEENEGDEIYEDLMRQKMEVDKRECCLQEIRLTEEKYTDTLESILQHFMKPLQKFLQPHDIESIFINTADLAVTHRSLLGEIQTSILTLNAENLYQVFINYKERLLPYGRYCSQVEAATKHLDKMSAMKEGVKMKLEECSKRANSGRFSLRDLLMVPMQRVLKYHLLLQELVKHTSSNTEKENLRTALDAMRDLAQCVNEVKRDNEIIKQITTFQLSIENMTQSLALYGRPKIDGELKISSSEKKSKQDRYAFLFDKAMLVCKKKSGETMELKEIIDLQYYQLRDETTGEKDSKKWSHFFLLIDYYGKTGYDLFFKTRDLKKKWLEQFEMALSNMCPENCTANSHDFQMHCFEDTTSCKACSMLLRGIFFQGYRCSRCRMAAHKECLGRVPGCGRNSEVGTKDDSQINPPPPLVSVCQEYYGLPPPPVAFGQPLHLSMGDVIELTRADADLTWWEGKNVTIGQMGWFPCSKVQPFISVSTTDLFAGNMDRSAAKNLLISRSDGTFLVRQKDGGEFAISLKFNMDIRHIKITSTEGLYRINEKKAFKGLIEMVQFYQQHSLKEYFKDVDTTLQTPFNQPDQSGSMRSFGTARARYDFSARDRTELSLREGDTVKVLSKKAHNGWWKGEVYGRVGLFPANYVEEDYSDYC
;
A
#
# COMPACT_ATOMS: atom_id res chain seq x y z
N MET A 1 28.08 32.43 37.13
CA MET A 1 27.38 31.27 36.55
C MET A 1 27.60 31.32 35.05
N GLU A 2 27.96 30.22 34.42
CA GLU A 2 28.31 30.19 32.98
C GLU A 2 27.10 30.60 32.13
N LEU A 3 27.33 31.19 30.95
CA LEU A 3 26.27 31.75 30.10
C LEU A 3 25.24 30.68 29.70
N TRP A 4 25.71 29.47 29.36
CA TRP A 4 24.84 28.36 28.97
C TRP A 4 23.93 27.89 30.10
N ARG A 5 24.36 27.99 31.38
CA ARG A 5 23.51 27.67 32.53
C ARG A 5 22.38 28.68 32.71
N HIS A 6 22.63 29.97 32.46
CA HIS A 6 21.56 30.97 32.43
C HIS A 6 20.56 30.69 31.30
N CYS A 7 21.06 30.26 30.13
CA CYS A 7 20.19 29.86 29.03
C CYS A 7 19.31 28.65 29.41
N ALA A 8 19.88 27.63 30.06
CA ALA A 8 19.12 26.47 30.55
C ALA A 8 18.02 26.88 31.55
N VAL A 9 18.33 27.75 32.51
CA VAL A 9 17.34 28.29 33.46
C VAL A 9 16.23 29.06 32.75
N TRP A 10 16.58 29.90 31.79
CA TRP A 10 15.58 30.66 31.02
C TRP A 10 14.67 29.76 30.17
N LEU A 11 15.20 28.69 29.59
CA LEU A 11 14.39 27.69 28.87
C LEU A 11 13.40 26.97 29.80
N ILE A 12 13.77 26.73 31.06
CA ILE A 12 12.86 26.16 32.08
C ILE A 12 11.77 27.18 32.44
N GLU A 13 12.12 28.45 32.66
CA GLU A 13 11.15 29.52 32.90
C GLU A 13 10.16 29.67 31.73
N CYS A 14 10.64 29.48 30.51
CA CYS A 14 9.82 29.46 29.30
C CYS A 14 9.03 28.16 29.10
N ARG A 15 9.09 27.20 30.03
CA ARG A 15 8.44 25.87 29.96
C ARG A 15 8.85 25.03 28.74
N VAL A 16 10.13 25.11 28.37
CA VAL A 16 10.71 24.36 27.24
C VAL A 16 11.56 23.18 27.69
N LEU A 17 12.11 23.24 28.91
CA LEU A 17 12.83 22.14 29.53
C LEU A 17 12.17 21.79 30.87
N PRO A 18 12.05 20.50 31.22
CA PRO A 18 11.59 20.09 32.54
C PRO A 18 12.54 20.58 33.64
N GLU A 19 12.02 20.98 34.79
CA GLU A 19 12.83 21.37 35.96
C GLU A 19 13.76 20.23 36.43
N SER A 20 13.33 18.99 36.24
CA SER A 20 14.07 17.76 36.59
C SER A 20 15.12 17.33 35.57
N HIS A 21 15.24 18.01 34.42
CA HIS A 21 16.11 17.60 33.33
C HIS A 21 17.59 17.67 33.71
N ARG A 22 18.43 16.73 33.22
CA ARG A 22 19.86 16.60 33.59
C ARG A 22 20.70 17.87 33.43
N VAL A 23 20.34 18.74 32.48
CA VAL A 23 20.99 20.04 32.24
C VAL A 23 20.97 20.98 33.46
N THR A 24 20.11 20.71 34.45
CA THR A 24 20.02 21.47 35.71
C THR A 24 20.95 20.94 36.79
N TRP A 25 21.57 19.76 36.60
CA TRP A 25 22.44 19.16 37.61
C TRP A 25 23.74 19.97 37.78
N ASP A 26 24.30 19.94 38.99
CA ASP A 26 25.57 20.63 39.28
C ASP A 26 26.71 20.09 38.41
N SER A 27 26.69 18.79 38.09
CA SER A 27 27.67 18.12 37.22
C SER A 27 27.45 18.32 35.72
N ALA A 28 26.36 18.98 35.31
CA ALA A 28 26.00 19.11 33.91
C ALA A 28 27.06 19.87 33.10
N GLN A 29 27.27 19.42 31.87
CA GLN A 29 28.17 20.08 30.90
C GLN A 29 27.37 20.77 29.79
N VAL A 30 28.00 21.76 29.14
CA VAL A 30 27.39 22.49 28.02
C VAL A 30 26.98 21.57 26.85
N CYS A 31 27.62 20.41 26.71
CA CYS A 31 27.28 19.41 25.70
C CYS A 31 25.86 18.85 25.89
N GLU A 32 25.38 18.72 27.13
CA GLU A 32 24.01 18.23 27.42
C GLU A 32 22.95 19.23 26.95
N LEU A 33 23.21 20.53 27.11
CA LEU A 33 22.32 21.57 26.57
C LEU A 33 22.35 21.58 25.04
N ALA A 34 23.54 21.44 24.45
CA ALA A 34 23.68 21.35 23.00
C ALA A 34 22.95 20.14 22.43
N GLN A 35 23.01 18.98 23.10
CA GLN A 35 22.27 17.77 22.73
C GLN A 35 20.76 17.98 22.81
N ALA A 36 20.26 18.59 23.90
CA ALA A 36 18.83 18.86 24.09
C ALA A 36 18.23 19.78 23.01
N LEU A 37 19.01 20.74 22.51
CA LEU A 37 18.56 21.70 21.49
C LEU A 37 18.87 21.24 20.05
N ARG A 38 19.70 20.20 19.87
CA ARG A 38 20.33 19.81 18.60
C ARG A 38 19.35 19.56 17.46
N ASP A 39 18.16 19.09 17.78
CA ASP A 39 17.15 18.68 16.81
C ASP A 39 16.15 19.79 16.41
N GLY A 40 16.24 20.94 17.07
CA GLY A 40 15.40 22.10 16.85
C GLY A 40 13.95 21.97 17.35
N VAL A 41 13.52 20.86 17.95
CA VAL A 41 12.13 20.68 18.41
C VAL A 41 11.83 21.65 19.56
N LEU A 42 12.67 21.63 20.60
CA LEU A 42 12.53 22.52 21.75
C LEU A 42 12.66 24.00 21.37
N LEU A 43 13.49 24.32 20.38
CA LEU A 43 13.61 25.68 19.84
C LEU A 43 12.31 26.13 19.16
N CYS A 44 11.64 25.24 18.43
CA CYS A 44 10.35 25.55 17.83
C CYS A 44 9.27 25.72 18.91
N GLN A 45 9.27 24.88 19.94
CA GLN A 45 8.36 24.99 21.08
C GLN A 45 8.55 26.31 21.85
N LEU A 46 9.80 26.74 22.05
CA LEU A 46 10.11 28.02 22.66
C LEU A 46 9.40 29.17 21.97
N LEU A 47 9.41 29.22 20.63
CA LEU A 47 8.73 30.30 19.90
C LEU A 47 7.22 30.28 20.12
N ASN A 48 6.60 29.11 20.25
CA ASN A 48 5.17 29.00 20.57
C ASN A 48 4.84 29.42 22.00
N ASN A 49 5.71 29.11 22.95
CA ASN A 49 5.55 29.54 24.35
C ASN A 49 5.69 31.06 24.48
N LEU A 50 6.56 31.68 23.66
CA LEU A 50 6.75 33.15 23.64
C LEU A 50 5.67 33.88 22.85
N LEU A 51 5.23 33.30 21.73
CA LEU A 51 4.20 33.85 20.86
C LEU A 51 3.26 32.71 20.42
N PRO A 52 2.01 32.66 20.90
CA PRO A 52 1.06 31.61 20.54
C PRO A 52 0.91 31.49 19.02
N HIS A 53 0.98 30.25 18.53
CA HIS A 53 0.91 29.91 17.10
C HIS A 53 2.01 30.57 16.24
N ALA A 54 3.18 30.85 16.81
CA ALA A 54 4.36 31.28 16.06
C ALA A 54 4.79 30.23 15.03
N ILE A 55 4.82 28.96 15.44
CA ILE A 55 5.10 27.80 14.59
C ILE A 55 3.90 26.87 14.64
N ASN A 56 3.48 26.39 13.48
CA ASN A 56 2.56 25.26 13.42
C ASN A 56 3.35 23.99 13.76
N LEU A 57 3.13 23.39 14.94
CA LEU A 57 3.88 22.19 15.36
C LEU A 57 3.71 21.01 14.38
N ARG A 58 2.66 21.02 13.56
CA ARG A 58 2.44 20.03 12.49
C ARG A 58 3.37 20.20 11.27
N GLU A 59 4.14 21.29 11.19
CA GLU A 59 5.09 21.56 10.10
C GLU A 59 6.53 21.17 10.45
N ILE A 60 6.78 20.88 11.73
CA ILE A 60 8.04 20.37 12.24
C ILE A 60 7.92 18.87 12.53
N ASN A 61 9.06 18.20 12.68
CA ASN A 61 9.09 16.79 13.03
C ASN A 61 9.39 16.68 14.53
N LEU A 62 8.48 16.12 15.31
CA LEU A 62 8.61 16.05 16.77
C LEU A 62 9.62 15.00 17.26
N ARG A 63 9.92 13.99 16.42
CA ARG A 63 10.91 12.94 16.72
C ARG A 63 11.92 12.73 15.59
N PRO A 64 12.82 13.71 15.33
CA PRO A 64 13.72 13.68 14.18
C PRO A 64 15.10 13.07 14.48
N GLN A 65 15.35 12.49 15.67
CA GLN A 65 16.68 12.25 16.23
C GLN A 65 17.61 11.41 15.34
N MET A 66 17.03 10.48 14.58
CA MET A 66 17.76 9.61 13.62
C MET A 66 17.91 10.22 12.23
N SER A 67 17.41 11.42 12.00
CA SER A 67 17.39 12.09 10.70
C SER A 67 18.05 13.45 10.78
N GLN A 68 19.32 13.53 10.35
CA GLN A 68 20.02 14.80 10.19
C GLN A 68 19.22 15.77 9.30
N PHE A 69 18.55 15.25 8.26
CA PHE A 69 17.74 16.05 7.35
C PHE A 69 16.58 16.74 8.08
N LEU A 70 15.82 16.01 8.90
CA LEU A 70 14.67 16.56 9.62
C LEU A 70 15.09 17.51 10.76
N CYS A 71 16.17 17.20 11.49
CA CYS A 71 16.72 18.12 12.48
C CYS A 71 17.08 19.47 11.86
N LEU A 72 17.81 19.45 10.73
CA LEU A 72 18.17 20.68 10.01
C LEU A 72 16.94 21.44 9.49
N LYS A 73 15.90 20.73 9.05
CA LYS A 73 14.63 21.35 8.64
C LYS A 73 13.99 22.08 9.82
N ASN A 74 13.87 21.45 10.98
CA ASN A 74 13.31 22.07 12.19
C ASN A 74 14.09 23.32 12.60
N ILE A 75 15.43 23.25 12.65
CA ILE A 75 16.28 24.41 12.98
C ILE A 75 16.08 25.55 11.99
N ARG A 76 15.98 25.25 10.69
CA ARG A 76 15.69 26.29 9.67
C ARG A 76 14.30 26.89 9.82
N THR A 77 13.29 26.10 10.19
CA THR A 77 11.95 26.60 10.51
C THR A 77 12.01 27.59 11.68
N PHE A 78 12.69 27.22 12.76
CA PHE A 78 12.94 28.12 13.89
C PHE A 78 13.58 29.44 13.45
N LEU A 79 14.71 29.37 12.73
CA LEU A 79 15.43 30.56 12.25
C LEU A 79 14.57 31.43 11.32
N GLY A 80 13.76 30.80 10.46
CA GLY A 80 12.83 31.49 9.56
C GLY A 80 11.76 32.27 10.33
N VAL A 81 11.15 31.64 11.34
CA VAL A 81 10.12 32.30 12.17
C VAL A 81 10.72 33.39 13.06
N CYS A 82 11.94 33.20 13.59
CA CYS A 82 12.67 34.24 14.29
C CYS A 82 12.85 35.50 13.42
N GLN A 83 13.14 35.32 12.14
CA GLN A 83 13.27 36.44 11.20
C GLN A 83 11.91 37.07 10.86
N GLU A 84 10.89 36.25 10.61
CA GLU A 84 9.58 36.70 10.13
C GLU A 84 8.72 37.32 11.23
N LYS A 85 8.55 36.62 12.36
CA LYS A 85 7.61 36.98 13.44
C LYS A 85 8.28 37.69 14.63
N PHE A 86 9.56 37.41 14.89
CA PHE A 86 10.32 38.05 15.97
C PHE A 86 11.27 39.15 15.46
N HIS A 87 11.29 39.39 14.15
CA HIS A 87 12.01 40.48 13.49
C HIS A 87 13.53 40.54 13.78
N LEU A 88 14.14 39.38 14.06
CA LEU A 88 15.59 39.29 14.25
C LEU A 88 16.33 39.48 12.92
N ARG A 89 17.44 40.22 12.93
CA ARG A 89 18.28 40.41 11.74
C ARG A 89 19.10 39.15 11.48
N LYS A 90 19.43 38.89 10.22
CA LYS A 90 20.31 37.76 9.84
C LYS A 90 21.65 37.74 10.57
N THR A 91 22.17 38.90 10.98
CA THR A 91 23.42 39.03 11.74
C THR A 91 23.29 38.60 13.21
N GLU A 92 22.07 38.49 13.72
CA GLU A 92 21.74 38.07 15.09
C GLU A 92 21.36 36.59 15.15
N LEU A 93 21.29 35.92 14.00
CA LEU A 93 20.90 34.52 13.87
C LEU A 93 22.13 33.64 13.60
N PHE A 94 22.15 32.46 14.20
CA PHE A 94 23.12 31.42 13.89
C PHE A 94 22.74 30.66 12.60
N GLU A 95 23.71 29.99 11.96
CA GLU A 95 23.43 29.09 10.85
C GLU A 95 23.05 27.69 11.37
N ALA A 96 22.22 26.95 10.63
CA ALA A 96 21.72 25.64 11.11
C ALA A 96 22.83 24.65 11.55
N PHE A 97 24.01 24.70 10.93
CA PHE A 97 25.15 23.86 11.28
C PHE A 97 25.91 24.34 12.52
N ASP A 98 25.77 25.62 12.92
CA ASP A 98 26.36 26.16 14.15
C ASP A 98 25.79 25.45 15.38
N LEU A 99 24.53 25.03 15.32
CA LEU A 99 23.86 24.20 16.31
C LEU A 99 24.04 22.71 16.03
N PHE A 100 23.65 22.22 14.84
CA PHE A 100 23.57 20.77 14.60
C PHE A 100 24.92 20.05 14.68
N ASP A 101 25.97 20.66 14.11
CA ASP A 101 27.36 20.15 14.14
C ASP A 101 28.17 20.79 15.29
N VAL A 102 27.51 21.65 16.09
CA VAL A 102 28.12 22.50 17.13
C VAL A 102 29.37 23.24 16.62
N ARG A 103 29.29 23.83 15.41
CA ARG A 103 30.42 24.59 14.82
C ARG A 103 30.69 25.88 15.58
N ASP A 104 29.65 26.49 16.13
CA ASP A 104 29.72 27.75 16.86
C ASP A 104 28.52 27.85 17.82
N PHE A 105 28.53 27.01 18.87
CA PHE A 105 27.44 26.96 19.83
C PHE A 105 27.30 28.27 20.66
N GLY A 106 28.38 29.06 20.75
CA GLY A 106 28.36 30.39 21.37
C GLY A 106 27.34 31.32 20.70
N LYS A 107 27.22 31.27 19.36
CA LYS A 107 26.19 32.04 18.61
C LYS A 107 24.75 31.59 18.83
N VAL A 108 24.54 30.38 19.33
CA VAL A 108 23.20 29.85 19.61
C VAL A 108 22.63 30.43 20.90
N SER A 109 23.49 30.98 21.79
CA SER A 109 23.03 31.63 23.01
C SER A 109 22.20 32.88 22.69
N PHE A 110 20.93 32.84 23.07
CA PHE A 110 19.97 33.95 22.96
C PHE A 110 20.54 35.23 23.60
N PRO A 111 20.15 36.43 23.14
CA PRO A 111 20.73 37.68 23.62
C PRO A 111 20.25 37.95 25.05
N ILE A 112 20.93 37.36 26.03
CA ILE A 112 20.97 37.85 27.40
C ILE A 112 22.06 38.92 27.39
N ASP A 113 21.64 40.17 27.61
CA ASP A 113 22.50 41.34 27.59
C ASP A 113 23.85 41.13 28.29
N VAL A 114 24.93 41.42 27.55
CA VAL A 114 26.27 41.79 28.04
C VAL A 114 26.93 40.79 28.99
N CYS A 115 27.40 39.64 28.46
CA CYS A 115 28.50 38.89 29.08
C CYS A 115 29.37 38.25 27.98
N ILE A 116 30.69 38.37 28.12
CA ILE A 116 31.69 37.81 27.19
C ILE A 116 31.55 36.29 27.20
N ALA A 117 31.28 35.68 26.04
CA ALA A 117 31.29 34.22 25.88
C ALA A 117 32.69 33.70 26.21
N ASP A 118 32.78 32.74 27.12
CA ASP A 118 34.03 32.06 27.46
C ASP A 118 34.28 31.01 26.36
N ASP A 119 34.96 31.42 25.27
CA ASP A 119 35.14 30.65 24.04
C ASP A 119 35.78 29.26 24.29
N ASP A 120 36.50 29.08 25.41
CA ASP A 120 37.18 27.83 25.74
C ASP A 120 36.25 26.67 26.14
N ILE A 121 35.05 26.97 26.65
CA ILE A 121 34.11 25.93 27.12
C ILE A 121 33.41 25.22 25.93
N TYR A 122 33.32 25.90 24.79
CA TYR A 122 32.72 25.35 23.57
C TYR A 122 33.72 24.51 22.74
N ASN A 123 35.02 24.59 23.07
CA ASN A 123 36.07 23.82 22.41
C ASN A 123 35.93 22.32 22.79
N GLY A 124 35.76 21.46 21.79
CA GLY A 124 35.61 20.01 21.98
C GLY A 124 34.15 19.51 21.95
N LEU A 125 33.16 20.41 21.90
CA LEU A 125 31.75 20.03 21.74
C LEU A 125 31.51 19.14 20.52
N SER A 126 32.21 19.42 19.41
CA SER A 126 32.09 18.64 18.16
C SER A 126 32.52 17.18 18.27
N ASP A 127 33.24 16.83 19.34
CA ASP A 127 33.67 15.46 19.63
C ASP A 127 32.68 14.74 20.56
N GLN A 128 31.99 15.48 21.43
CA GLN A 128 31.05 14.97 22.44
C GLN A 128 29.58 14.96 21.97
N ILE A 129 29.22 15.75 20.95
CA ILE A 129 27.82 15.95 20.53
C ILE A 129 27.11 14.67 20.06
N ASP A 130 27.88 13.67 19.65
CA ASP A 130 27.36 12.38 19.20
C ASP A 130 27.30 11.31 20.30
N GLU A 131 27.90 11.58 21.47
CA GLU A 131 27.87 10.69 22.63
C GLU A 131 26.43 10.52 23.12
N THR A 132 25.95 9.28 23.12
CA THR A 132 24.61 8.93 23.63
C THR A 132 24.66 8.92 25.14
N VAL A 133 24.12 9.96 25.76
CA VAL A 133 23.52 9.83 27.08
C VAL A 133 22.14 9.20 26.86
N ASP A 134 21.69 8.29 27.73
CA ASP A 134 20.48 7.47 27.58
C ASP A 134 19.30 8.24 26.93
N GLU A 135 18.51 7.55 26.09
CA GLU A 135 17.32 8.11 25.43
C GLU A 135 16.49 8.88 26.45
N ASP A 136 16.52 10.21 26.34
CA ASP A 136 15.86 11.13 27.27
C ASP A 136 14.38 11.17 26.83
N ASP A 137 13.69 10.02 27.01
CA ASP A 137 12.29 9.80 26.61
C ASP A 137 11.37 10.91 27.15
N ASP A 138 11.73 11.47 28.31
CA ASP A 138 11.02 12.54 29.03
C ASP A 138 11.35 13.96 28.50
N LEU A 139 12.29 14.13 27.56
CA LEU A 139 12.73 15.45 27.07
C LEU A 139 11.59 16.24 26.42
N TYR A 140 10.71 15.54 25.71
CA TYR A 140 9.62 16.15 24.95
C TYR A 140 8.28 16.15 25.69
N ASP A 141 8.23 15.75 26.97
CA ASP A 141 6.99 15.73 27.76
C ASP A 141 6.34 17.12 27.91
N CYS A 142 7.15 18.19 27.77
CA CYS A 142 6.69 19.58 27.79
C CYS A 142 6.28 20.14 26.42
N VAL A 143 6.49 19.37 25.34
CA VAL A 143 6.03 19.71 23.99
C VAL A 143 4.59 19.21 23.90
N GLU A 144 3.63 20.11 24.07
CA GLU A 144 2.21 19.77 24.01
C GLU A 144 1.85 19.16 22.64
N ASP A 145 1.53 17.87 22.63
CA ASP A 145 0.77 17.26 21.53
C ASP A 145 -0.65 17.85 21.57
N GLU A 146 -1.10 18.46 20.46
CA GLU A 146 -2.48 18.98 20.29
C GLU A 146 -3.57 17.89 20.52
N GLU A 147 -3.20 16.61 20.70
CA GLU A 147 -4.11 15.54 21.10
C GLU A 147 -4.80 15.82 22.45
N ASN A 148 -4.16 16.57 23.35
CA ASN A 148 -4.73 16.93 24.65
C ASN A 148 -5.86 17.97 24.55
N GLU A 149 -5.91 18.79 23.50
CA GLU A 149 -6.94 19.83 23.33
C GLU A 149 -8.33 19.20 23.11
N GLY A 150 -8.37 18.01 22.48
CA GLY A 150 -9.60 17.24 22.34
C GLY A 150 -10.11 16.69 23.67
N ASP A 151 -9.23 16.27 24.59
CA ASP A 151 -9.62 15.46 25.76
C ASP A 151 -10.51 16.22 26.73
N GLU A 152 -10.27 17.51 26.91
CA GLU A 152 -11.19 18.37 27.67
C GLU A 152 -12.58 18.45 27.04
N ILE A 153 -12.67 18.55 25.70
CA ILE A 153 -13.92 18.61 24.94
C ILE A 153 -14.70 17.30 25.10
N TYR A 154 -14.03 16.16 24.94
CA TYR A 154 -14.66 14.84 25.10
C TYR A 154 -15.21 14.64 26.51
N GLU A 155 -14.41 14.94 27.54
CA GLU A 155 -14.88 14.82 28.93
C GLU A 155 -16.07 15.74 29.20
N ASP A 156 -16.08 16.96 28.67
CA ASP A 156 -17.20 17.89 28.80
C ASP A 156 -18.48 17.43 28.09
N LEU A 157 -18.34 16.73 26.95
CA LEU A 157 -19.46 16.09 26.25
C LEU A 157 -20.00 14.85 26.99
N MET A 158 -19.13 14.12 27.69
CA MET A 158 -19.43 12.80 28.27
C MET A 158 -19.69 12.80 29.78
N ARG A 159 -19.53 13.94 30.47
CA ARG A 159 -19.74 14.08 31.92
C ARG A 159 -21.10 13.57 32.42
N GLN A 160 -21.07 12.66 33.41
CA GLN A 160 -22.25 12.20 34.15
C GLN A 160 -22.01 12.09 35.66
N LYS A 161 -23.08 12.23 36.46
CA LYS A 161 -23.08 12.03 37.92
C LYS A 161 -23.94 10.81 38.25
N MET A 162 -23.37 9.79 38.89
CA MET A 162 -24.12 8.67 39.46
C MET A 162 -23.48 8.18 40.77
N GLU A 163 -24.32 7.85 41.75
CA GLU A 163 -23.97 7.09 42.96
C GLU A 163 -24.76 5.76 42.96
N VAL A 164 -24.18 4.71 43.56
CA VAL A 164 -24.61 3.29 43.69
C VAL A 164 -23.77 2.32 42.81
N ASP A 165 -23.88 1.00 43.03
CA ASP A 165 -23.05 -0.13 42.55
C ASP A 165 -22.13 0.16 41.35
N LYS A 166 -20.82 -0.01 41.58
CA LYS A 166 -19.76 0.37 40.65
C LYS A 166 -19.83 -0.38 39.32
N ARG A 167 -20.22 -1.67 39.33
CA ARG A 167 -20.32 -2.44 38.08
C ARG A 167 -21.45 -1.92 37.20
N GLU A 168 -22.62 -1.67 37.79
CA GLU A 168 -23.76 -1.12 37.07
C GLU A 168 -23.48 0.29 36.56
N CYS A 169 -22.78 1.11 37.35
CA CYS A 169 -22.31 2.42 36.89
C CYS A 169 -21.43 2.31 35.63
N CYS A 170 -20.47 1.38 35.59
CA CYS A 170 -19.64 1.18 34.39
C CYS A 170 -20.47 0.75 33.17
N LEU A 171 -21.47 -0.12 33.34
CA LEU A 171 -22.34 -0.54 32.24
C LEU A 171 -23.18 0.63 31.72
N GLN A 172 -23.77 1.41 32.62
CA GLN A 172 -24.54 2.60 32.24
C GLN A 172 -23.65 3.66 31.58
N GLU A 173 -22.43 3.85 32.08
CA GLU A 173 -21.44 4.75 31.47
C GLU A 173 -21.10 4.33 30.03
N ILE A 174 -20.82 3.04 29.79
CA ILE A 174 -20.58 2.51 28.43
C ILE A 174 -21.77 2.83 27.52
N ARG A 175 -22.99 2.49 27.96
CA ARG A 175 -24.22 2.68 27.17
C ARG A 175 -24.49 4.15 26.87
N LEU A 176 -24.45 5.00 27.89
CA LEU A 176 -24.86 6.40 27.78
C LEU A 176 -23.81 7.22 27.03
N THR A 177 -22.52 6.95 27.23
CA THR A 177 -21.47 7.61 26.44
C THR A 177 -21.49 7.15 24.97
N GLU A 178 -21.87 5.91 24.68
CA GLU A 178 -22.06 5.43 23.29
C GLU A 178 -23.27 6.08 22.62
N GLU A 179 -24.38 6.23 23.35
CA GLU A 179 -25.58 6.94 22.89
C GLU A 179 -25.23 8.39 22.55
N LYS A 180 -24.57 9.08 23.48
CA LYS A 180 -24.12 10.46 23.28
C LYS A 180 -23.14 10.61 22.11
N TYR A 181 -22.24 9.65 21.94
CA TYR A 181 -21.29 9.64 20.84
C TYR A 181 -21.99 9.45 19.49
N THR A 182 -22.92 8.49 19.40
CA THR A 182 -23.69 8.23 18.18
C THR A 182 -24.51 9.46 17.79
N ASP A 183 -25.20 10.09 18.75
CA ASP A 183 -25.93 11.35 18.54
C ASP A 183 -25.01 12.47 18.03
N THR A 184 -23.77 12.52 18.52
CA THR A 184 -22.78 13.51 18.10
C THR A 184 -22.37 13.29 16.65
N LEU A 185 -22.08 12.05 16.24
CA LEU A 185 -21.81 11.71 14.84
C LEU A 185 -23.00 12.05 13.93
N GLU A 186 -24.21 11.73 14.34
CA GLU A 186 -25.42 12.07 13.59
C GLU A 186 -25.62 13.58 13.48
N SER A 187 -25.37 14.32 14.55
CA SER A 187 -25.41 15.78 14.59
C SER A 187 -24.40 16.40 13.59
N ILE A 188 -23.17 15.87 13.50
CA ILE A 188 -22.18 16.29 12.50
C ILE A 188 -22.74 16.13 11.08
N LEU A 189 -23.34 14.98 10.76
CA LEU A 189 -23.88 14.72 9.43
C LEU A 189 -25.10 15.59 9.10
N GLN A 190 -26.03 15.74 10.05
CA GLN A 190 -27.30 16.43 9.81
C GLN A 190 -27.16 17.96 9.86
N HIS A 191 -26.40 18.47 10.82
CA HIS A 191 -26.32 19.90 11.08
C HIS A 191 -25.10 20.58 10.46
N PHE A 192 -24.07 19.84 10.05
CA PHE A 192 -22.90 20.41 9.37
C PHE A 192 -22.74 19.89 7.94
N MET A 193 -22.56 18.57 7.74
CA MET A 193 -22.25 18.02 6.41
C MET A 193 -23.34 18.34 5.38
N LYS A 194 -24.61 18.03 5.67
CA LYS A 194 -25.73 18.29 4.75
C LYS A 194 -25.89 19.79 4.41
N PRO A 195 -25.86 20.73 5.38
CA PRO A 195 -25.91 22.16 5.04
C PRO A 195 -24.70 22.65 4.23
N LEU A 196 -23.49 22.18 4.55
CA LEU A 196 -22.25 22.62 3.89
C LEU A 196 -22.09 22.10 2.46
N GLN A 197 -22.74 21.00 2.10
CA GLN A 197 -22.80 20.51 0.71
C GLN A 197 -23.31 21.56 -0.29
N LYS A 198 -24.05 22.58 0.17
CA LYS A 198 -24.51 23.69 -0.69
C LYS A 198 -23.46 24.79 -0.91
N PHE A 199 -22.40 24.81 -0.10
CA PHE A 199 -21.37 25.86 -0.08
C PHE A 199 -19.99 25.35 -0.50
N LEU A 200 -19.76 24.04 -0.39
CA LEU A 200 -18.50 23.37 -0.67
C LEU A 200 -18.64 22.39 -1.83
N GLN A 201 -17.54 22.13 -2.53
CA GLN A 201 -17.54 21.14 -3.60
C GLN A 201 -17.55 19.71 -3.03
N PRO A 202 -17.98 18.70 -3.80
CA PRO A 202 -17.99 17.32 -3.32
C PRO A 202 -16.63 16.83 -2.78
N HIS A 203 -15.52 17.20 -3.43
CA HIS A 203 -14.18 16.85 -2.97
C HIS A 203 -13.79 17.55 -1.65
N ASP A 204 -14.26 18.79 -1.42
CA ASP A 204 -14.04 19.50 -0.16
C ASP A 204 -14.79 18.79 0.98
N ILE A 205 -16.03 18.35 0.71
CA ILE A 205 -16.85 17.60 1.67
C ILE A 205 -16.20 16.26 2.00
N GLU A 206 -15.77 15.50 1.00
CA GLU A 206 -15.06 14.23 1.23
C GLU A 206 -13.77 14.44 2.02
N SER A 207 -13.01 15.50 1.73
CA SER A 207 -11.77 15.81 2.46
C SER A 207 -12.00 16.25 3.90
N ILE A 208 -13.08 16.99 4.19
CA ILE A 208 -13.38 17.50 5.54
C ILE A 208 -14.05 16.43 6.42
N PHE A 209 -14.94 15.62 5.85
CA PHE A 209 -15.74 14.65 6.61
C PHE A 209 -15.23 13.20 6.47
N ILE A 210 -14.22 12.94 5.63
CA ILE A 210 -13.51 11.67 5.52
C ILE A 210 -14.49 10.49 5.35
N ASN A 211 -14.68 9.68 6.40
CA ASN A 211 -15.59 8.56 6.49
C ASN A 211 -16.50 8.66 7.74
N THR A 212 -16.78 9.87 8.23
CA THR A 212 -17.69 10.09 9.39
C THR A 212 -19.06 9.44 9.18
N ALA A 213 -19.55 9.38 7.93
CA ALA A 213 -20.80 8.72 7.61
C ALA A 213 -20.76 7.21 7.90
N ASP A 214 -19.67 6.54 7.54
CA ASP A 214 -19.48 5.11 7.77
C ASP A 214 -19.32 4.81 9.27
N LEU A 215 -18.60 5.69 9.98
CA LEU A 215 -18.50 5.63 11.44
C LEU A 215 -19.89 5.75 12.08
N ALA A 216 -20.71 6.71 11.68
CA ALA A 216 -22.05 6.90 12.23
C ALA A 216 -22.94 5.66 12.04
N VAL A 217 -22.88 5.01 10.87
CA VAL A 217 -23.63 3.77 10.59
C VAL A 217 -23.14 2.62 11.48
N THR A 218 -21.82 2.49 11.62
CA THR A 218 -21.19 1.45 12.46
C THR A 218 -21.58 1.63 13.93
N HIS A 219 -21.48 2.85 14.46
CA HIS A 219 -21.80 3.16 15.85
C HIS A 219 -23.29 3.08 16.17
N ARG A 220 -24.18 3.42 15.23
CA ARG A 220 -25.62 3.16 15.40
C ARG A 220 -25.91 1.68 15.60
N SER A 221 -25.23 0.82 14.85
CA SER A 221 -25.39 -0.64 14.96
C SER A 221 -24.79 -1.15 16.28
N LEU A 222 -23.60 -0.67 16.65
CA LEU A 222 -22.94 -0.99 17.91
C LEU A 222 -23.79 -0.60 19.13
N LEU A 223 -24.35 0.62 19.12
CA LEU A 223 -25.24 1.10 20.18
C LEU A 223 -26.46 0.20 20.36
N GLY A 224 -27.09 -0.24 19.26
CA GLY A 224 -28.24 -1.14 19.32
C GLY A 224 -27.89 -2.49 19.96
N GLU A 225 -26.73 -3.06 19.65
CA GLU A 225 -26.25 -4.31 20.25
C GLU A 225 -25.83 -4.12 21.72
N ILE A 226 -25.19 -3.01 22.08
CA ILE A 226 -24.85 -2.65 23.47
C ILE A 226 -26.12 -2.48 24.31
N GLN A 227 -27.11 -1.74 23.81
CA GLN A 227 -28.40 -1.55 24.49
C GLN A 227 -29.12 -2.88 24.70
N THR A 228 -29.17 -3.73 23.67
CA THR A 228 -29.79 -5.07 23.78
C THR A 228 -29.06 -5.92 24.81
N SER A 229 -27.72 -5.92 24.79
CA SER A 229 -26.90 -6.66 25.74
C SER A 229 -27.17 -6.23 27.19
N ILE A 230 -27.10 -4.93 27.47
CA ILE A 230 -27.20 -4.39 28.84
C ILE A 230 -28.64 -4.46 29.36
N LEU A 231 -29.63 -4.06 28.57
CA LEU A 231 -31.02 -3.92 29.03
C LEU A 231 -31.81 -5.24 28.97
N THR A 232 -31.45 -6.16 28.08
CA THR A 232 -32.23 -7.40 27.85
C THR A 232 -31.48 -8.67 28.28
N LEU A 233 -30.15 -8.70 28.12
CA LEU A 233 -29.33 -9.89 28.35
C LEU A 233 -28.40 -9.76 29.58
N ASN A 234 -28.67 -8.81 30.47
CA ASN A 234 -27.90 -8.55 31.69
C ASN A 234 -26.38 -8.39 31.48
N ALA A 235 -25.98 -7.93 30.29
CA ALA A 235 -24.60 -7.74 29.83
C ALA A 235 -23.74 -9.03 29.73
N GLU A 236 -24.33 -10.23 29.80
CA GLU A 236 -23.55 -11.49 29.76
C GLU A 236 -22.80 -11.68 28.41
N ASN A 237 -23.36 -11.17 27.32
CA ASN A 237 -22.79 -11.26 25.97
C ASN A 237 -22.03 -9.99 25.55
N LEU A 238 -21.85 -9.00 26.43
CA LEU A 238 -21.28 -7.69 26.07
C LEU A 238 -19.86 -7.82 25.50
N TYR A 239 -19.05 -8.74 26.04
CA TYR A 239 -17.70 -9.00 25.55
C TYR A 239 -17.70 -9.44 24.07
N GLN A 240 -18.68 -10.25 23.66
CA GLN A 240 -18.80 -10.76 22.29
C GLN A 240 -19.14 -9.63 21.32
N VAL A 241 -19.94 -8.64 21.76
CA VAL A 241 -20.24 -7.45 20.95
C VAL A 241 -18.94 -6.72 20.60
N PHE A 242 -18.09 -6.40 21.59
CA PHE A 242 -16.83 -5.71 21.33
C PHE A 242 -15.86 -6.52 20.46
N ILE A 243 -15.77 -7.83 20.66
CA ILE A 243 -14.94 -8.71 19.83
C ILE A 243 -15.42 -8.67 18.37
N ASN A 244 -16.74 -8.77 18.14
CA ASN A 244 -17.33 -8.74 16.80
C ASN A 244 -17.16 -7.39 16.09
N TYR A 245 -17.10 -6.29 16.85
CA TYR A 245 -16.93 -4.95 16.29
C TYR A 245 -15.47 -4.52 16.13
N LYS A 246 -14.49 -5.27 16.66
CA LYS A 246 -13.06 -4.96 16.52
C LYS A 246 -12.67 -4.64 15.07
N GLU A 247 -13.01 -5.52 14.12
CA GLU A 247 -12.68 -5.32 12.70
C GLU A 247 -13.55 -4.23 12.05
N ARG A 248 -14.82 -4.12 12.46
CA ARG A 248 -15.75 -3.07 11.97
C ARG A 248 -15.33 -1.66 12.40
N LEU A 249 -14.51 -1.54 13.44
CA LEU A 249 -13.94 -0.29 13.93
C LEU A 249 -12.57 0.04 13.28
N LEU A 250 -12.03 -0.80 12.39
CA LEU A 250 -10.79 -0.45 11.68
C LEU A 250 -10.86 0.74 10.71
N PRO A 251 -12.04 1.14 10.17
CA PRO A 251 -12.16 2.41 9.45
C PRO A 251 -11.71 3.64 10.25
N TYR A 252 -11.54 3.55 11.58
CA TYR A 252 -10.88 4.60 12.37
C TYR A 252 -9.44 4.87 11.95
N GLY A 253 -8.72 3.88 11.41
CA GLY A 253 -7.36 4.10 10.88
C GLY A 253 -7.35 5.18 9.79
N ARG A 254 -8.30 5.10 8.84
CA ARG A 254 -8.49 6.13 7.80
C ARG A 254 -8.84 7.48 8.45
N TYR A 255 -9.81 7.48 9.37
CA TYR A 255 -10.25 8.70 10.04
C TYR A 255 -9.11 9.43 10.76
N CYS A 256 -8.42 8.74 11.69
CA CYS A 256 -7.35 9.32 12.50
C CYS A 256 -6.15 9.76 11.66
N SER A 257 -5.87 9.09 10.53
CA SER A 257 -4.79 9.53 9.62
C SER A 257 -5.10 10.81 8.85
N GLN A 258 -6.37 11.13 8.62
CA GLN A 258 -6.80 12.23 7.75
C GLN A 258 -7.40 13.42 8.50
N VAL A 259 -7.82 13.25 9.76
CA VAL A 259 -8.51 14.29 10.56
C VAL A 259 -7.70 15.58 10.70
N GLU A 260 -6.38 15.49 10.81
CA GLU A 260 -5.52 16.69 10.86
C GLU A 260 -5.49 17.46 9.53
N ALA A 261 -5.51 16.75 8.40
CA ALA A 261 -5.57 17.38 7.08
C ALA A 261 -6.96 17.95 6.80
N ALA A 262 -8.00 17.24 7.25
CA ALA A 262 -9.39 17.67 7.16
C ALA A 262 -9.64 18.98 7.92
N THR A 263 -9.14 19.10 9.16
CA THR A 263 -9.25 20.33 9.96
C THR A 263 -8.49 21.49 9.32
N LYS A 264 -7.27 21.28 8.79
CA LYS A 264 -6.54 22.31 8.03
C LYS A 264 -7.30 22.76 6.78
N HIS A 265 -7.90 21.82 6.04
CA HIS A 265 -8.69 22.15 4.85
C HIS A 265 -9.95 22.93 5.21
N LEU A 266 -10.61 22.58 6.31
CA LEU A 266 -11.74 23.31 6.86
C LEU A 266 -11.35 24.76 7.22
N ASP A 267 -10.24 24.96 7.95
CA ASP A 267 -9.75 26.30 8.31
C ASP A 267 -9.48 27.15 7.06
N LYS A 268 -8.80 26.55 6.06
CA LYS A 268 -8.51 27.21 4.79
C LYS A 268 -9.79 27.61 4.07
N MET A 269 -10.79 26.73 4.00
CA MET A 269 -12.08 27.04 3.37
C MET A 269 -12.84 28.14 4.11
N SER A 270 -12.81 28.13 5.46
CA SER A 270 -13.41 29.15 6.30
C SER A 270 -12.76 30.52 6.08
N ALA A 271 -11.41 30.57 5.99
CA ALA A 271 -10.67 31.81 5.74
C ALA A 271 -10.86 32.36 4.32
N MET A 272 -10.99 31.48 3.32
CA MET A 272 -11.14 31.90 1.91
C MET A 272 -12.56 32.31 1.53
N LYS A 273 -13.59 31.76 2.20
CA LYS A 273 -15.00 31.94 1.83
C LYS A 273 -15.83 32.38 3.03
N GLU A 274 -16.12 33.68 3.13
CA GLU A 274 -16.93 34.24 4.23
C GLU A 274 -18.31 33.56 4.36
N GLY A 275 -18.92 33.17 3.23
CA GLY A 275 -20.17 32.41 3.24
C GLY A 275 -20.07 31.04 3.93
N VAL A 276 -18.92 30.37 3.85
CA VAL A 276 -18.66 29.11 4.57
C VAL A 276 -18.50 29.38 6.05
N LYS A 277 -17.72 30.40 6.43
CA LYS A 277 -17.51 30.81 7.82
C LYS A 277 -18.82 31.12 8.54
N MET A 278 -19.64 32.01 7.96
CA MET A 278 -20.96 32.35 8.50
C MET A 278 -21.86 31.12 8.61
N LYS A 279 -21.77 30.20 7.64
CA LYS A 279 -22.56 28.96 7.68
C LYS A 279 -22.10 28.03 8.79
N LEU A 280 -20.80 27.90 9.04
CA LEU A 280 -20.25 27.09 10.14
C LEU A 280 -20.74 27.60 11.50
N GLU A 281 -20.75 28.91 11.72
CA GLU A 281 -21.28 29.52 12.95
C GLU A 281 -22.78 29.27 13.13
N GLU A 282 -23.57 29.38 12.06
CA GLU A 282 -25.00 29.04 12.08
C GLU A 282 -25.22 27.55 12.42
N CYS A 283 -24.43 26.66 11.81
CA CYS A 283 -24.52 25.22 12.06
C CYS A 283 -24.17 24.88 13.51
N SER A 284 -23.12 25.48 14.07
CA SER A 284 -22.73 25.31 15.47
C SER A 284 -23.83 25.79 16.44
N LYS A 285 -24.40 26.98 16.21
CA LYS A 285 -25.54 27.48 17.00
C LYS A 285 -26.74 26.54 16.95
N ARG A 286 -27.04 25.96 15.78
CA ARG A 286 -28.17 25.03 15.62
C ARG A 286 -27.92 23.66 16.25
N ALA A 287 -26.69 23.15 16.19
CA ALA A 287 -26.36 21.81 16.66
C ALA A 287 -26.15 21.74 18.18
N ASN A 288 -25.52 22.75 18.77
CA ASN A 288 -25.06 22.70 20.17
C ASN A 288 -25.04 24.08 20.85
N SER A 289 -25.87 25.03 20.38
CA SER A 289 -25.95 26.39 20.91
C SER A 289 -24.63 27.19 20.84
N GLY A 290 -23.72 26.81 19.93
CA GLY A 290 -22.44 27.49 19.76
C GLY A 290 -21.36 27.04 20.74
N ARG A 291 -21.59 25.94 21.49
CA ARG A 291 -20.63 25.43 22.47
C ARG A 291 -19.43 24.76 21.82
N PHE A 292 -19.64 24.09 20.69
CA PHE A 292 -18.57 23.36 19.97
C PHE A 292 -18.62 23.69 18.48
N SER A 293 -17.46 24.00 17.91
CA SER A 293 -17.27 24.21 16.48
C SER A 293 -17.21 22.87 15.72
N LEU A 294 -17.29 22.91 14.38
CA LEU A 294 -17.10 21.70 13.58
C LEU A 294 -15.69 21.12 13.75
N ARG A 295 -14.68 21.98 13.91
CA ARG A 295 -13.29 21.56 14.16
C ARG A 295 -13.20 20.69 15.41
N ASP A 296 -13.80 21.15 16.51
CA ASP A 296 -13.84 20.45 17.80
C ASP A 296 -14.53 19.09 17.67
N LEU A 297 -15.68 19.07 17.01
CA LEU A 297 -16.48 17.86 16.82
C LEU A 297 -15.78 16.81 15.94
N LEU A 298 -14.92 17.21 15.00
CA LEU A 298 -14.15 16.29 14.19
C LEU A 298 -13.03 15.57 14.98
N MET A 299 -12.62 16.07 16.14
CA MET A 299 -11.63 15.39 16.98
C MET A 299 -12.24 14.27 17.83
N VAL A 300 -13.53 14.38 18.17
CA VAL A 300 -14.25 13.44 19.06
C VAL A 300 -14.12 11.96 18.67
N PRO A 301 -14.18 11.56 17.38
CA PRO A 301 -14.06 10.14 17.01
C PRO A 301 -12.71 9.52 17.39
N MET A 302 -11.61 10.24 17.18
CA MET A 302 -10.27 9.76 17.53
C MET A 302 -10.16 9.49 19.03
N GLN A 303 -10.86 10.27 19.86
CA GLN A 303 -10.86 10.09 21.30
C GLN A 303 -11.72 8.92 21.72
N ARG A 304 -12.91 8.78 21.12
CA ARG A 304 -13.85 7.71 21.47
C ARG A 304 -13.21 6.32 21.33
N VAL A 305 -12.52 6.07 20.22
CA VAL A 305 -11.90 4.76 19.97
C VAL A 305 -10.83 4.41 21.02
N LEU A 306 -10.17 5.41 21.61
CA LEU A 306 -9.18 5.25 22.68
C LEU A 306 -9.81 5.07 24.08
N LYS A 307 -11.10 5.36 24.27
CA LYS A 307 -11.76 5.23 25.58
C LYS A 307 -12.35 3.84 25.81
N TYR A 308 -12.60 3.03 24.77
CA TYR A 308 -13.19 1.68 24.92
C TYR A 308 -12.39 0.76 25.83
N HIS A 309 -11.07 0.72 25.70
CA HIS A 309 -10.24 -0.13 26.57
C HIS A 309 -10.22 0.37 28.01
N LEU A 310 -10.34 1.67 28.26
CA LEU A 310 -10.41 2.23 29.62
C LEU A 310 -11.74 1.88 30.30
N LEU A 311 -12.84 2.02 29.57
CA LEU A 311 -14.19 1.65 30.04
C LEU A 311 -14.29 0.16 30.37
N LEU A 312 -13.78 -0.71 29.48
CA LEU A 312 -13.75 -2.16 29.72
C LEU A 312 -12.81 -2.53 30.87
N GLN A 313 -11.68 -1.83 31.02
CA GLN A 313 -10.74 -2.06 32.12
C GLN A 313 -11.39 -1.78 33.48
N GLU A 314 -12.14 -0.69 33.61
CA GLU A 314 -12.86 -0.38 34.86
C GLU A 314 -14.02 -1.36 35.09
N LEU A 315 -14.73 -1.80 34.05
CA LEU A 315 -15.76 -2.83 34.16
C LEU A 315 -15.20 -4.18 34.65
N VAL A 316 -14.05 -4.62 34.10
CA VAL A 316 -13.34 -5.85 34.52
C VAL A 316 -12.95 -5.80 36.00
N LYS A 317 -12.55 -4.63 36.51
CA LYS A 317 -12.13 -4.43 37.90
C LYS A 317 -13.28 -4.65 38.88
N HIS A 318 -14.49 -4.23 38.52
CA HIS A 318 -15.71 -4.35 39.37
C HIS A 318 -16.56 -5.58 39.07
N THR A 319 -16.11 -6.48 38.18
CA THR A 319 -16.79 -7.75 37.90
C THR A 319 -16.31 -8.86 38.84
N SER A 320 -17.25 -9.47 39.57
CA SER A 320 -16.98 -10.49 40.60
C SER A 320 -16.85 -11.92 40.05
N SER A 321 -17.59 -12.25 38.99
CA SER A 321 -17.58 -13.59 38.37
C SER A 321 -16.28 -13.81 37.60
N ASN A 322 -15.53 -14.88 37.93
CA ASN A 322 -14.26 -15.16 37.25
C ASN A 322 -14.44 -15.46 35.75
N THR A 323 -15.45 -16.24 35.38
CA THR A 323 -15.73 -16.58 33.98
C THR A 323 -16.07 -15.33 33.16
N GLU A 324 -16.91 -14.45 33.70
CA GLU A 324 -17.28 -13.19 33.05
C GLU A 324 -16.07 -12.25 32.94
N LYS A 325 -15.24 -12.20 33.99
CA LYS A 325 -14.01 -11.41 34.02
C LYS A 325 -13.01 -11.87 32.96
N GLU A 326 -12.86 -13.18 32.74
CA GLU A 326 -12.03 -13.72 31.67
C GLU A 326 -12.58 -13.35 30.28
N ASN A 327 -13.89 -13.49 30.07
CA ASN A 327 -14.53 -13.07 28.83
C ASN A 327 -14.35 -11.56 28.56
N LEU A 328 -14.58 -10.71 29.56
CA LEU A 328 -14.36 -9.26 29.44
C LEU A 328 -12.89 -8.89 29.22
N ARG A 329 -11.94 -9.66 29.75
CA ARG A 329 -10.50 -9.48 29.45
C ARG A 329 -10.20 -9.72 27.97
N THR A 330 -10.83 -10.70 27.33
CA THR A 330 -10.65 -10.92 25.89
C THR A 330 -11.18 -9.74 25.06
N ALA A 331 -12.30 -9.14 25.46
CA ALA A 331 -12.79 -7.90 24.84
C ALA A 331 -11.89 -6.69 25.12
N LEU A 332 -11.36 -6.57 26.34
CA LEU A 332 -10.39 -5.54 26.71
C LEU A 332 -9.13 -5.63 25.83
N ASP A 333 -8.57 -6.82 25.67
CA ASP A 333 -7.40 -7.04 24.82
C ASP A 333 -7.70 -6.73 23.35
N ALA A 334 -8.91 -7.05 22.87
CA ALA A 334 -9.36 -6.68 21.54
C ALA A 334 -9.40 -5.15 21.33
N MET A 335 -9.91 -4.38 22.30
CA MET A 335 -9.97 -2.91 22.22
C MET A 335 -8.61 -2.24 22.43
N ARG A 336 -7.71 -2.84 23.22
CA ARG A 336 -6.30 -2.41 23.31
C ARG A 336 -5.58 -2.60 21.98
N ASP A 337 -5.79 -3.75 21.32
CA ASP A 337 -5.21 -4.02 20.01
C ASP A 337 -5.73 -3.04 18.95
N LEU A 338 -7.02 -2.67 19.00
CA LEU A 338 -7.61 -1.62 18.15
C LEU A 338 -6.93 -0.26 18.36
N ALA A 339 -6.77 0.18 19.62
CA ALA A 339 -6.11 1.44 19.94
C ALA A 339 -4.65 1.46 19.43
N GLN A 340 -3.91 0.36 19.63
CA GLN A 340 -2.56 0.22 19.08
C GLN A 340 -2.55 0.27 17.55
N CYS A 341 -3.53 -0.37 16.89
CA CYS A 341 -3.65 -0.33 15.44
C CYS A 341 -3.84 1.09 14.91
N VAL A 342 -4.72 1.89 15.53
CA VAL A 342 -4.94 3.29 15.15
C VAL A 342 -3.64 4.11 15.29
N ASN A 343 -2.89 3.92 16.37
CA ASN A 343 -1.61 4.60 16.59
C ASN A 343 -0.56 4.21 15.54
N GLU A 344 -0.47 2.93 15.16
CA GLU A 344 0.43 2.49 14.09
C GLU A 344 0.04 3.09 12.73
N VAL A 345 -1.25 3.25 12.44
CA VAL A 345 -1.70 3.90 11.21
C VAL A 345 -1.26 5.37 11.18
N LYS A 346 -1.38 6.10 12.31
CA LYS A 346 -0.87 7.48 12.40
C LYS A 346 0.65 7.52 12.16
N ARG A 347 1.41 6.65 12.83
CA ARG A 347 2.86 6.55 12.68
C ARG A 347 3.29 6.24 11.25
N ASP A 348 2.65 5.27 10.60
CA ASP A 348 2.97 4.92 9.21
C ASP A 348 2.67 6.09 8.26
N ASN A 349 1.63 6.88 8.50
CA ASN A 349 1.35 8.08 7.71
C ASN A 349 2.44 9.16 7.89
N GLU A 350 2.94 9.35 9.11
CA GLU A 350 4.07 10.25 9.37
C GLU A 350 5.34 9.78 8.65
N ILE A 351 5.62 8.47 8.69
CA ILE A 351 6.72 7.86 7.95
C ILE A 351 6.54 8.09 6.43
N ILE A 352 5.34 7.89 5.87
CA ILE A 352 5.08 8.13 4.44
C ILE A 352 5.28 9.61 4.07
N LYS A 353 4.86 10.55 4.94
CA LYS A 353 5.11 11.99 4.76
C LYS A 353 6.61 12.30 4.79
N GLN A 354 7.37 11.67 5.70
CA GLN A 354 8.83 11.79 5.77
C GLN A 354 9.49 11.27 4.48
N ILE A 355 9.10 10.08 4.02
CA ILE A 355 9.59 9.48 2.77
C ILE A 355 9.31 10.40 1.59
N THR A 356 8.10 10.98 1.52
CA THR A 356 7.73 11.95 0.47
C THR A 356 8.63 13.18 0.53
N THR A 357 8.93 13.67 1.72
CA THR A 357 9.83 14.82 1.92
C THR A 357 11.25 14.50 1.43
N PHE A 358 11.78 13.32 1.75
CA PHE A 358 13.07 12.84 1.24
C PHE A 358 13.06 12.72 -0.29
N GLN A 359 11.99 12.16 -0.86
CA GLN A 359 11.89 11.97 -2.30
C GLN A 359 11.88 13.31 -3.07
N LEU A 360 11.22 14.33 -2.53
CA LEU A 360 11.19 15.67 -3.11
C LEU A 360 12.54 16.39 -3.04
N SER A 361 13.42 16.02 -2.10
CA SER A 361 14.74 16.64 -1.96
C SER A 361 15.86 15.94 -2.75
N ILE A 362 15.61 14.73 -3.28
CA ILE A 362 16.59 13.94 -4.03
C ILE A 362 16.27 13.99 -5.54
N GLU A 363 17.16 14.60 -6.31
CA GLU A 363 17.12 14.61 -7.77
C GLU A 363 17.58 13.27 -8.38
N ASN A 364 17.13 12.99 -9.61
CA ASN A 364 17.44 11.77 -10.38
C ASN A 364 16.88 10.46 -9.78
N MET A 365 15.88 10.55 -8.92
CA MET A 365 15.11 9.38 -8.47
C MET A 365 14.21 8.86 -9.60
N THR A 366 14.32 7.58 -9.91
CA THR A 366 13.48 6.90 -10.92
C THR A 366 12.35 6.06 -10.32
N GLN A 367 12.43 5.75 -9.02
CA GLN A 367 11.50 4.88 -8.30
C GLN A 367 11.07 5.52 -6.97
N SER A 368 9.89 5.14 -6.48
CA SER A 368 9.39 5.59 -5.17
C SER A 368 10.26 5.06 -4.03
N LEU A 369 10.63 5.94 -3.10
CA LEU A 369 11.41 5.57 -1.91
C LEU A 369 10.64 4.60 -1.00
N ALA A 370 9.30 4.62 -1.05
CA ALA A 370 8.46 3.74 -0.27
C ALA A 370 8.71 2.24 -0.59
N LEU A 371 9.25 1.91 -1.76
CA LEU A 371 9.58 0.52 -2.13
C LEU A 371 10.70 -0.07 -1.25
N TYR A 372 11.56 0.79 -0.69
CA TYR A 372 12.70 0.40 0.11
C TYR A 372 12.39 0.17 1.60
N GLY A 373 11.13 0.37 2.02
CA GLY A 373 10.70 0.18 3.41
C GLY A 373 10.71 1.46 4.23
N ARG A 374 10.86 1.32 5.54
CA ARG A 374 10.93 2.44 6.48
C ARG A 374 12.35 3.02 6.50
N PRO A 375 12.50 4.36 6.60
CA PRO A 375 13.80 4.99 6.81
C PRO A 375 14.36 4.59 8.19
N LYS A 376 15.69 4.48 8.27
CA LYS A 376 16.42 4.07 9.48
C LYS A 376 17.28 5.19 10.04
N ILE A 377 18.11 5.77 9.19
CA ILE A 377 19.02 6.85 9.53
C ILE A 377 19.42 7.58 8.25
N ASP A 378 19.68 8.87 8.35
CA ASP A 378 20.30 9.63 7.28
C ASP A 378 21.30 10.66 7.82
N GLY A 379 22.33 10.92 7.01
CA GLY A 379 23.40 11.84 7.42
C GLY A 379 24.65 11.79 6.54
N GLU A 380 25.62 12.64 6.91
CA GLU A 380 26.91 12.74 6.24
C GLU A 380 27.84 11.56 6.57
N LEU A 381 28.41 10.93 5.54
CA LEU A 381 29.42 9.89 5.67
C LEU A 381 30.50 10.01 4.59
N LYS A 382 31.63 9.34 4.77
CA LYS A 382 32.61 9.13 3.70
C LYS A 382 32.53 7.70 3.21
N ILE A 383 32.51 7.50 1.90
CA ILE A 383 32.44 6.17 1.28
C ILE A 383 33.62 5.94 0.33
N SER A 384 34.19 4.74 0.34
CA SER A 384 35.06 4.23 -0.74
C SER A 384 34.52 2.91 -1.26
N SER A 385 34.81 2.62 -2.53
CA SER A 385 34.47 1.34 -3.15
C SER A 385 35.72 0.63 -3.67
N SER A 386 35.59 -0.65 -4.00
CA SER A 386 36.68 -1.42 -4.62
C SER A 386 37.21 -0.77 -5.92
N GLU A 387 36.34 -0.07 -6.66
CA GLU A 387 36.69 0.67 -7.88
C GLU A 387 37.31 2.04 -7.57
N LYS A 388 36.82 2.72 -6.54
CA LYS A 388 37.24 4.07 -6.14
C LYS A 388 37.77 4.04 -4.71
N LYS A 389 39.07 3.74 -4.59
CA LYS A 389 39.78 3.66 -3.29
C LYS A 389 39.87 4.99 -2.53
N SER A 390 39.59 6.13 -3.16
CA SER A 390 39.58 7.43 -2.49
C SER A 390 38.31 7.61 -1.66
N LYS A 391 38.44 8.07 -0.40
CA LYS A 391 37.29 8.45 0.43
C LYS A 391 36.51 9.60 -0.20
N GLN A 392 35.20 9.42 -0.39
CA GLN A 392 34.32 10.42 -1.01
C GLN A 392 33.30 10.93 0.01
N ASP A 393 33.18 12.25 0.16
CA ASP A 393 32.16 12.87 0.99
C ASP A 393 30.77 12.70 0.35
N ARG A 394 29.84 12.08 1.08
CA ARG A 394 28.48 11.78 0.63
C ARG A 394 27.48 12.02 1.75
N TYR A 395 26.22 12.14 1.34
CA TYR A 395 25.08 12.06 2.23
C TYR A 395 24.36 10.76 1.94
N ALA A 396 23.99 9.99 2.95
CA ALA A 396 23.31 8.72 2.76
C ALA A 396 21.95 8.69 3.45
N PHE A 397 20.99 8.00 2.84
CA PHE A 397 19.71 7.64 3.45
C PHE A 397 19.62 6.12 3.52
N LEU A 398 19.55 5.56 4.73
CA LEU A 398 19.37 4.13 4.95
C LEU A 398 17.88 3.81 5.12
N PHE A 399 17.40 2.83 4.38
CA PHE A 399 16.07 2.23 4.47
C PHE A 399 16.20 0.73 4.79
N ASP A 400 15.08 0.05 5.09
CA ASP A 400 15.08 -1.40 5.34
C ASP A 400 15.77 -2.21 4.22
N LYS A 401 15.56 -1.85 2.95
CA LYS A 401 16.04 -2.63 1.79
C LYS A 401 17.20 -2.00 1.02
N ALA A 402 17.46 -0.71 1.18
CA ALA A 402 18.46 -0.02 0.39
C ALA A 402 19.13 1.12 1.16
N MET A 403 20.37 1.43 0.80
CA MET A 403 21.01 2.70 1.13
C MET A 403 21.13 3.56 -0.12
N LEU A 404 20.60 4.78 -0.08
CA LEU A 404 20.76 5.76 -1.15
C LEU A 404 21.97 6.64 -0.85
N VAL A 405 22.92 6.67 -1.77
CA VAL A 405 24.12 7.49 -1.68
C VAL A 405 23.95 8.72 -2.55
N CYS A 406 23.96 9.88 -1.91
CA CYS A 406 23.69 11.17 -2.51
C CYS A 406 24.89 12.12 -2.41
N LYS A 407 24.96 13.09 -3.32
CA LYS A 407 25.88 14.22 -3.25
C LYS A 407 25.08 15.50 -3.04
N LYS A 408 25.38 16.24 -1.98
CA LYS A 408 24.78 17.54 -1.70
C LYS A 408 25.16 18.54 -2.80
N LYS A 409 24.18 19.26 -3.36
CA LYS A 409 24.39 20.30 -4.38
C LYS A 409 24.38 21.69 -3.77
N SER A 410 23.20 22.20 -3.43
CA SER A 410 22.99 23.53 -2.85
C SER A 410 21.68 23.57 -2.06
N GLY A 411 21.70 24.18 -0.87
CA GLY A 411 20.53 24.20 0.02
C GLY A 411 20.16 22.80 0.52
N GLU A 412 18.89 22.43 0.35
CA GLU A 412 18.31 21.14 0.77
C GLU A 412 18.30 20.09 -0.34
N THR A 413 18.70 20.46 -1.57
CA THR A 413 18.68 19.56 -2.73
C THR A 413 19.90 18.65 -2.78
N MET A 414 19.66 17.38 -3.05
CA MET A 414 20.67 16.35 -3.16
C MET A 414 20.57 15.63 -4.50
N GLU A 415 21.71 15.19 -5.01
CA GLU A 415 21.77 14.43 -6.26
C GLU A 415 22.04 12.97 -5.94
N LEU A 416 21.14 12.08 -6.38
CA LEU A 416 21.38 10.64 -6.26
C LEU A 416 22.62 10.24 -7.08
N LYS A 417 23.53 9.49 -6.45
CA LYS A 417 24.72 8.92 -7.10
C LYS A 417 24.62 7.42 -7.28
N GLU A 418 24.09 6.72 -6.27
CA GLU A 418 24.07 5.27 -6.25
C GLU A 418 22.97 4.77 -5.30
N ILE A 419 22.37 3.62 -5.62
CA ILE A 419 21.45 2.90 -4.74
C ILE A 419 22.11 1.56 -4.45
N ILE A 420 22.40 1.31 -3.17
CA ILE A 420 22.99 0.05 -2.69
C ILE A 420 21.86 -0.81 -2.14
N ASP A 421 21.50 -1.85 -2.88
CA ASP A 421 20.45 -2.81 -2.50
C ASP A 421 20.99 -3.80 -1.46
N LEU A 422 20.51 -3.68 -0.22
CA LEU A 422 21.05 -4.37 0.94
C LEU A 422 20.87 -5.89 0.86
N GLN A 423 19.94 -6.38 0.03
CA GLN A 423 19.71 -7.82 -0.11
C GLN A 423 20.94 -8.59 -0.62
N TYR A 424 21.87 -7.90 -1.28
CA TYR A 424 23.09 -8.48 -1.83
C TYR A 424 24.33 -8.29 -0.95
N TYR A 425 24.22 -7.61 0.20
CA TYR A 425 25.36 -7.27 1.03
C TYR A 425 25.24 -7.86 2.43
N GLN A 426 26.39 -8.14 3.03
CA GLN A 426 26.54 -8.44 4.45
C GLN A 426 27.41 -7.37 5.13
N LEU A 427 27.14 -7.14 6.42
CA LEU A 427 27.93 -6.25 7.25
C LEU A 427 29.16 -6.97 7.79
N ARG A 428 30.28 -6.26 7.81
CA ARG A 428 31.47 -6.67 8.55
C ARG A 428 31.99 -5.50 9.35
N ASP A 429 31.92 -5.63 10.66
CA ASP A 429 32.52 -4.66 11.56
C ASP A 429 34.04 -4.87 11.65
N GLU A 430 34.79 -3.78 11.50
CA GLU A 430 36.25 -3.76 11.68
C GLU A 430 36.61 -2.97 12.94
N THR A 431 37.22 -3.68 13.89
CA THR A 431 37.65 -3.12 15.17
C THR A 431 39.09 -2.60 15.13
N THR A 432 39.83 -2.80 14.03
CA THR A 432 41.24 -2.41 13.91
C THR A 432 41.48 -0.91 14.02
N GLY A 433 40.46 -0.08 13.76
CA GLY A 433 40.51 1.38 13.88
C GLY A 433 40.08 1.95 15.24
N GLU A 434 39.62 1.14 16.19
CA GLU A 434 39.05 1.64 17.46
C GLU A 434 40.06 2.32 18.40
N LYS A 435 41.37 2.07 18.19
CA LYS A 435 42.44 2.71 18.96
C LYS A 435 42.80 4.11 18.48
N ASP A 436 42.35 4.50 17.29
CA ASP A 436 42.66 5.80 16.69
C ASP A 436 41.48 6.74 16.98
N SER A 437 41.65 7.74 17.86
CA SER A 437 40.62 8.75 18.18
C SER A 437 40.43 9.79 17.07
N LYS A 438 40.99 9.52 15.88
CA LYS A 438 41.03 10.47 14.77
C LYS A 438 39.70 10.49 14.02
N LYS A 439 39.18 11.68 13.75
CA LYS A 439 37.96 11.88 12.94
C LYS A 439 38.05 11.17 11.59
N TRP A 440 36.94 10.57 11.16
CA TRP A 440 36.84 9.87 9.86
C TRP A 440 37.72 8.62 9.71
N SER A 441 38.14 8.04 10.85
CA SER A 441 38.88 6.77 10.90
C SER A 441 38.01 5.58 11.31
N HIS A 442 36.82 5.80 11.86
CA HIS A 442 35.89 4.76 12.29
C HIS A 442 35.08 4.26 11.08
N PHE A 443 35.11 2.97 10.79
CA PHE A 443 34.39 2.41 9.64
C PHE A 443 33.92 0.98 9.86
N PHE A 444 32.99 0.54 9.01
CA PHE A 444 32.64 -0.86 8.79
C PHE A 444 32.46 -1.10 7.27
N LEU A 445 32.38 -2.36 6.86
CA LEU A 445 32.28 -2.73 5.45
C LEU A 445 30.90 -3.29 5.11
N LEU A 446 30.43 -2.95 3.91
CA LEU A 446 29.40 -3.66 3.18
C LEU A 446 30.06 -4.52 2.12
N ILE A 447 29.92 -5.84 2.23
CA ILE A 447 30.57 -6.80 1.33
C ILE A 447 29.49 -7.56 0.57
N ASP A 448 29.58 -7.59 -0.76
CA ASP A 448 28.71 -8.42 -1.59
C ASP A 448 28.86 -9.91 -1.21
N TYR A 449 27.77 -10.67 -1.21
CA TYR A 449 27.80 -12.12 -0.94
C TYR A 449 28.73 -12.89 -1.89
N TYR A 450 28.95 -12.38 -3.11
CA TYR A 450 29.89 -12.98 -4.06
C TYR A 450 31.32 -12.42 -3.97
N GLY A 451 31.57 -11.48 -3.05
CA GLY A 451 32.88 -10.91 -2.75
C GLY A 451 33.51 -10.08 -3.88
N LYS A 452 32.73 -9.67 -4.89
CA LYS A 452 33.23 -8.94 -6.07
C LYS A 452 33.31 -7.44 -5.85
N THR A 453 32.36 -6.88 -5.11
CA THR A 453 32.23 -5.46 -4.82
C THR A 453 32.04 -5.24 -3.33
N GLY A 454 32.60 -4.16 -2.81
CA GLY A 454 32.40 -3.77 -1.42
C GLY A 454 32.58 -2.28 -1.21
N TYR A 455 31.99 -1.80 -0.13
CA TYR A 455 32.07 -0.40 0.30
C TYR A 455 32.61 -0.31 1.71
N ASP A 456 33.51 0.64 1.91
CA ASP A 456 33.96 1.04 3.24
C ASP A 456 33.21 2.32 3.63
N LEU A 457 32.46 2.28 4.73
CA LEU A 457 31.68 3.42 5.23
C LEU A 457 32.39 4.01 6.43
N PHE A 458 32.93 5.24 6.29
CA PHE A 458 33.66 5.95 7.33
C PHE A 458 32.80 7.03 7.98
N PHE A 459 32.90 7.12 9.29
CA PHE A 459 32.14 8.03 10.15
C PHE A 459 33.06 8.95 10.94
N LYS A 460 32.56 10.14 11.24
CA LYS A 460 33.31 11.19 11.95
C LYS A 460 33.72 10.76 13.35
N THR A 461 32.81 10.12 14.09
CA THR A 461 32.97 9.70 15.49
C THR A 461 32.65 8.21 15.65
N ARG A 462 33.11 7.61 16.75
CA ARG A 462 32.82 6.21 17.09
C ARG A 462 31.32 5.99 17.31
N ASP A 463 30.65 6.94 17.95
CA ASP A 463 29.21 6.84 18.24
C ASP A 463 28.36 6.93 16.98
N LEU A 464 28.75 7.74 15.98
CA LEU A 464 28.11 7.70 14.67
C LEU A 464 28.31 6.35 13.97
N LYS A 465 29.53 5.77 14.01
CA LYS A 465 29.76 4.41 13.48
C LYS A 465 28.80 3.41 14.14
N LYS A 466 28.71 3.44 15.48
CA LYS A 466 27.84 2.56 16.26
C LYS A 466 26.36 2.72 15.88
N LYS A 467 25.84 3.96 15.86
CA LYS A 467 24.46 4.25 15.46
C LYS A 467 24.15 3.73 14.06
N TRP A 468 25.01 4.03 13.08
CA TRP A 468 24.81 3.54 11.71
C TRP A 468 24.85 2.02 11.64
N LEU A 469 25.81 1.37 12.31
CA LEU A 469 25.94 -0.08 12.32
C LEU A 469 24.68 -0.76 12.89
N GLU A 470 24.17 -0.30 14.04
CA GLU A 470 22.93 -0.79 14.65
C GLU A 470 21.74 -0.65 13.70
N GLN A 471 21.62 0.49 13.00
CA GLN A 471 20.54 0.71 12.04
C GLN A 471 20.64 -0.19 10.80
N PHE A 472 21.86 -0.48 10.34
CA PHE A 472 22.08 -1.46 9.29
C PHE A 472 21.71 -2.88 9.75
N GLU A 473 22.07 -3.28 10.97
CA GLU A 473 21.68 -4.56 11.56
C GLU A 473 20.15 -4.68 11.67
N MET A 474 19.47 -3.61 12.10
CA MET A 474 18.00 -3.55 12.14
C MET A 474 17.38 -3.70 10.74
N ALA A 475 17.93 -3.03 9.72
CA ALA A 475 17.47 -3.15 8.33
C ALA A 475 17.62 -4.59 7.80
N LEU A 476 18.80 -5.19 7.97
CA LEU A 476 19.05 -6.59 7.57
C LEU A 476 18.16 -7.57 8.33
N SER A 477 17.96 -7.35 9.64
CA SER A 477 17.04 -8.14 10.47
C SER A 477 15.58 -8.02 10.04
N ASN A 478 15.17 -6.89 9.46
CA ASN A 478 13.84 -6.75 8.90
C ASN A 478 13.70 -7.47 7.55
N MET A 479 14.72 -7.44 6.70
CA MET A 479 14.67 -8.20 5.44
C MET A 479 14.70 -9.71 5.67
N CYS A 480 15.55 -10.16 6.60
CA CYS A 480 15.73 -11.57 6.95
C CYS A 480 15.57 -11.76 8.47
N PRO A 481 14.33 -11.74 8.99
CA PRO A 481 14.08 -11.91 10.42
C PRO A 481 14.41 -13.34 10.86
N GLU A 482 14.66 -13.48 12.17
CA GLU A 482 14.71 -14.80 12.79
C GLU A 482 13.43 -15.58 12.46
N ASN A 483 13.59 -16.86 12.10
CA ASN A 483 12.49 -17.75 11.72
C ASN A 483 11.79 -17.41 10.38
N CYS A 484 12.38 -16.59 9.49
CA CYS A 484 11.84 -16.32 8.15
C CYS A 484 11.58 -17.58 7.31
N THR A 485 12.34 -18.65 7.53
CA THR A 485 12.20 -19.96 6.88
C THR A 485 11.73 -21.08 7.80
N ALA A 486 11.33 -20.74 9.03
CA ALA A 486 10.83 -21.73 9.99
C ALA A 486 9.62 -22.46 9.43
N ASN A 487 9.46 -23.73 9.83
CA ASN A 487 8.34 -24.57 9.43
C ASN A 487 8.11 -24.64 7.90
N SER A 488 9.20 -24.56 7.12
CA SER A 488 9.22 -24.59 5.64
C SER A 488 8.58 -23.39 4.95
N HIS A 489 8.40 -22.26 5.65
CA HIS A 489 7.95 -21.01 5.05
C HIS A 489 9.08 -20.28 4.31
N ASP A 490 8.71 -19.20 3.63
CA ASP A 490 9.60 -18.21 3.04
C ASP A 490 8.95 -16.84 3.22
N PHE A 491 9.07 -16.30 4.43
CA PHE A 491 8.45 -15.05 4.85
C PHE A 491 9.24 -13.85 4.33
N GLN A 492 8.53 -12.94 3.65
CA GLN A 492 9.09 -11.72 3.10
C GLN A 492 8.33 -10.50 3.64
N MET A 493 9.03 -9.39 3.86
CA MET A 493 8.40 -8.12 4.24
C MET A 493 7.31 -7.75 3.24
N HIS A 494 6.12 -7.39 3.73
CA HIS A 494 4.96 -7.15 2.88
C HIS A 494 4.11 -5.99 3.39
N CYS A 495 3.60 -5.19 2.46
CA CYS A 495 2.51 -4.24 2.71
C CYS A 495 1.19 -4.96 2.39
N PHE A 496 0.31 -5.08 3.38
CA PHE A 496 -1.04 -5.60 3.21
C PHE A 496 -1.98 -4.45 2.90
N GLU A 497 -2.74 -4.56 1.81
CA GLU A 497 -3.74 -3.56 1.42
C GLU A 497 -5.01 -3.71 2.26
N ASP A 498 -5.39 -4.97 2.53
CA ASP A 498 -6.54 -5.31 3.35
C ASP A 498 -6.18 -5.52 4.82
N THR A 499 -7.18 -5.32 5.66
CA THR A 499 -7.14 -5.74 7.07
C THR A 499 -6.74 -7.21 7.16
N THR A 500 -5.59 -7.47 7.77
CA THR A 500 -5.02 -8.82 7.83
C THR A 500 -4.69 -9.18 9.27
N SER A 501 -5.09 -10.39 9.68
CA SER A 501 -4.77 -10.95 11.00
C SER A 501 -3.58 -11.91 10.91
N CYS A 502 -2.72 -11.87 11.92
CA CYS A 502 -1.57 -12.75 12.05
C CYS A 502 -2.03 -14.20 12.29
N LYS A 503 -1.49 -15.14 11.52
CA LYS A 503 -1.88 -16.56 11.61
C LYS A 503 -1.45 -17.24 12.92
N ALA A 504 -0.49 -16.67 13.65
CA ALA A 504 0.01 -17.24 14.90
C ALA A 504 -0.71 -16.73 16.15
N CYS A 505 -0.95 -15.41 16.25
CA CYS A 505 -1.55 -14.80 17.44
C CYS A 505 -2.98 -14.29 17.23
N SER A 506 -3.51 -14.35 16.01
CA SER A 506 -4.84 -13.84 15.62
C SER A 506 -5.05 -12.34 15.85
N MET A 507 -4.02 -11.60 16.28
CA MET A 507 -4.04 -10.15 16.37
C MET A 507 -3.81 -9.51 14.99
N LEU A 508 -4.23 -8.26 14.84
CA LEU A 508 -4.12 -7.54 13.58
C LEU A 508 -2.66 -7.25 13.23
N LEU A 509 -2.33 -7.30 11.93
CA LEU A 509 -1.12 -6.70 11.39
C LEU A 509 -1.37 -5.19 11.33
N ARG A 510 -0.80 -4.47 12.30
CA ARG A 510 -1.09 -3.07 12.57
C ARG A 510 -0.39 -2.15 11.57
N GLY A 511 -1.03 -1.04 11.24
CA GLY A 511 -0.51 -0.03 10.33
C GLY A 511 -0.95 -0.22 8.87
N ILE A 512 -0.39 0.60 7.99
CA ILE A 512 -0.69 0.63 6.55
C ILE A 512 0.55 0.44 5.67
N PHE A 513 1.73 0.35 6.27
CA PHE A 513 2.99 0.30 5.54
C PHE A 513 3.90 -0.76 6.13
N PHE A 514 4.26 -1.80 5.37
CA PHE A 514 5.09 -2.92 5.84
C PHE A 514 4.69 -3.44 7.24
N GLN A 515 3.42 -3.81 7.41
CA GLN A 515 2.84 -4.22 8.71
C GLN A 515 3.42 -5.53 9.25
N GLY A 516 3.99 -6.36 8.37
CA GLY A 516 4.53 -7.66 8.75
C GLY A 516 5.07 -8.42 7.55
N TYR A 517 4.92 -9.75 7.62
CA TYR A 517 5.52 -10.66 6.66
C TYR A 517 4.49 -11.55 6.03
N ARG A 518 4.70 -11.87 4.76
CA ARG A 518 3.90 -12.81 3.99
C ARG A 518 4.76 -13.93 3.45
N CYS A 519 4.33 -15.17 3.65
CA CYS A 519 5.01 -16.31 3.07
C CYS A 519 4.80 -16.33 1.55
N SER A 520 5.88 -16.37 0.77
CA SER A 520 5.83 -16.43 -0.70
C SER A 520 5.15 -17.71 -1.21
N ARG A 521 5.19 -18.79 -0.41
CA ARG A 521 4.69 -20.14 -0.75
C ARG A 521 3.21 -20.33 -0.44
N CYS A 522 2.82 -20.12 0.82
CA CYS A 522 1.45 -20.40 1.30
C CYS A 522 0.61 -19.14 1.55
N ARG A 523 1.18 -17.94 1.32
CA ARG A 523 0.53 -16.63 1.51
C ARG A 523 0.11 -16.29 2.94
N MET A 524 0.39 -17.13 3.93
CA MET A 524 0.13 -16.83 5.35
C MET A 524 0.85 -15.55 5.79
N ALA A 525 0.17 -14.79 6.65
CA ALA A 525 0.61 -13.50 7.15
C ALA A 525 0.96 -13.58 8.64
N ALA A 526 2.02 -12.91 9.07
CA ALA A 526 2.45 -12.92 10.47
C ALA A 526 3.29 -11.69 10.86
N HIS A 527 3.28 -11.35 12.16
CA HIS A 527 4.23 -10.38 12.75
C HIS A 527 5.65 -10.92 12.75
N LYS A 528 6.65 -10.05 12.92
CA LYS A 528 8.08 -10.41 12.97
C LYS A 528 8.37 -11.43 14.08
N GLU A 529 7.81 -11.19 15.26
CA GLU A 529 7.91 -12.01 16.48
C GLU A 529 6.99 -13.24 16.47
N CYS A 530 6.20 -13.42 15.43
CA CYS A 530 5.23 -14.51 15.30
C CYS A 530 5.69 -15.61 14.33
N LEU A 531 6.72 -15.38 13.51
CA LEU A 531 7.10 -16.25 12.40
C LEU A 531 7.34 -17.71 12.82
N GLY A 532 8.08 -17.94 13.91
CA GLY A 532 8.36 -19.29 14.43
C GLY A 532 7.14 -20.04 14.98
N ARG A 533 6.06 -19.31 15.32
CA ARG A 533 4.81 -19.86 15.85
C ARG A 533 3.77 -20.16 14.76
N VAL A 534 4.04 -19.77 13.51
CA VAL A 534 3.12 -20.06 12.40
C VAL A 534 3.13 -21.57 12.10
N PRO A 535 1.96 -22.23 11.96
CA PRO A 535 1.87 -23.65 11.61
C PRO A 535 2.63 -24.01 10.34
N GLY A 536 2.95 -25.30 10.15
CA GLY A 536 3.69 -25.81 8.99
C GLY A 536 3.22 -25.28 7.64
N CYS A 537 4.18 -24.94 6.77
CA CYS A 537 3.90 -24.51 5.41
C CYS A 537 3.30 -25.66 4.60
N GLY A 538 1.97 -25.66 4.42
CA GLY A 538 1.27 -26.63 3.59
C GLY A 538 1.41 -26.27 2.11
N ARG A 539 1.96 -27.18 1.29
CA ARG A 539 1.66 -27.18 -0.15
C ARG A 539 0.23 -27.70 -0.30
N ASN A 540 -0.70 -26.84 -0.73
CA ASN A 540 -2.11 -27.11 -1.04
C ASN A 540 -2.96 -27.70 0.10
N SER A 541 -3.70 -26.87 0.83
CA SER A 541 -4.92 -27.28 1.55
C SER A 541 -5.72 -26.05 1.99
N GLU A 542 -6.51 -25.44 1.10
CA GLU A 542 -7.84 -24.88 1.37
C GLU A 542 -8.64 -24.89 0.05
N VAL A 543 -9.14 -26.07 -0.34
CA VAL A 543 -10.40 -26.16 -1.10
C VAL A 543 -11.47 -26.37 -0.03
N GLY A 544 -11.90 -25.26 0.57
CA GLY A 544 -13.03 -25.19 1.49
C GLY A 544 -14.19 -24.54 0.77
N THR A 545 -15.20 -25.34 0.47
CA THR A 545 -16.47 -24.97 -0.15
C THR A 545 -17.14 -23.77 0.54
N LYS A 546 -17.25 -22.65 -0.18
CA LYS A 546 -18.40 -21.75 -0.07
C LYS A 546 -18.82 -21.35 -1.48
N ASP A 547 -20.13 -21.49 -1.70
CA ASP A 547 -20.90 -20.97 -2.82
C ASP A 547 -20.45 -19.54 -3.13
N ASP A 548 -20.03 -19.29 -4.37
CA ASP A 548 -20.04 -17.92 -4.90
C ASP A 548 -20.45 -17.93 -6.36
N SER A 549 -21.68 -17.46 -6.56
CA SER A 549 -22.23 -17.10 -7.85
C SER A 549 -21.55 -15.83 -8.37
N GLN A 550 -20.90 -15.95 -9.53
CA GLN A 550 -20.64 -14.88 -10.51
C GLN A 550 -19.91 -13.61 -10.04
N ILE A 551 -18.62 -13.47 -10.38
CA ILE A 551 -18.05 -12.43 -11.27
C ILE A 551 -16.82 -13.03 -11.99
N ASN A 552 -16.76 -13.00 -13.32
CA ASN A 552 -15.61 -13.51 -14.09
C ASN A 552 -14.36 -12.63 -13.82
N PRO A 553 -13.14 -13.20 -13.66
CA PRO A 553 -11.91 -12.42 -13.64
C PRO A 553 -11.62 -11.82 -15.03
N PRO A 554 -10.95 -10.65 -15.13
CA PRO A 554 -10.58 -10.07 -16.41
C PRO A 554 -9.59 -10.98 -17.17
N PRO A 555 -9.64 -11.00 -18.51
CA PRO A 555 -8.75 -11.87 -19.30
C PRO A 555 -7.28 -11.50 -19.09
N PRO A 556 -6.35 -12.47 -19.07
CA PRO A 556 -4.94 -12.26 -18.69
C PRO A 556 -4.14 -11.39 -19.68
N LEU A 557 -4.72 -11.05 -20.83
CA LEU A 557 -4.14 -10.14 -21.82
C LEU A 557 -5.15 -9.02 -22.14
N VAL A 558 -4.66 -7.80 -22.29
CA VAL A 558 -5.44 -6.61 -22.67
C VAL A 558 -4.73 -5.81 -23.76
N SER A 559 -5.49 -5.21 -24.69
CA SER A 559 -4.94 -4.29 -25.69
C SER A 559 -5.13 -2.86 -25.26
N VAL A 560 -4.16 -1.99 -25.57
CA VAL A 560 -4.28 -0.55 -25.35
C VAL A 560 -5.30 0.05 -26.31
N CYS A 561 -6.38 0.62 -25.77
CA CYS A 561 -7.40 1.35 -26.53
C CYS A 561 -7.21 2.87 -26.43
N GLN A 562 -6.42 3.35 -25.46
CA GLN A 562 -6.05 4.75 -25.32
C GLN A 562 -4.63 4.89 -24.77
N GLU A 563 -3.85 5.79 -25.36
CA GLU A 563 -2.47 6.04 -24.93
C GLU A 563 -2.37 6.56 -23.50
N TYR A 564 -1.29 6.18 -22.82
CA TYR A 564 -1.00 6.59 -21.46
C TYR A 564 0.50 6.77 -21.28
N TYR A 565 0.90 7.99 -20.89
CA TYR A 565 2.29 8.42 -20.81
C TYR A 565 2.79 8.56 -19.37
N GLY A 566 2.15 7.87 -18.42
CA GLY A 566 2.44 8.01 -16.99
C GLY A 566 1.68 9.14 -16.29
N LEU A 567 0.66 9.74 -16.94
CA LEU A 567 -0.19 10.79 -16.38
C LEU A 567 -1.69 10.45 -16.47
N PRO A 568 -2.45 10.49 -15.36
CA PRO A 568 -1.97 10.70 -13.97
C PRO A 568 -0.96 9.63 -13.56
N PRO A 569 -0.03 9.87 -12.61
CA PRO A 569 0.87 8.83 -12.12
C PRO A 569 0.09 7.78 -11.31
N PRO A 570 0.59 6.53 -11.19
CA PRO A 570 -0.01 5.52 -10.33
C PRO A 570 -0.10 5.99 -8.87
N PRO A 571 -1.15 5.62 -8.10
CA PRO A 571 -1.24 5.92 -6.67
C PRO A 571 0.01 5.44 -5.90
N VAL A 572 0.35 6.11 -4.79
CA VAL A 572 1.69 6.09 -4.15
C VAL A 572 2.19 4.72 -3.64
N ALA A 573 1.35 3.68 -3.65
CA ALA A 573 1.71 2.29 -3.34
C ALA A 573 2.00 1.42 -4.58
N PHE A 574 1.65 1.90 -5.78
CA PHE A 574 1.86 1.19 -7.04
C PHE A 574 3.24 1.54 -7.62
N GLY A 575 3.84 0.59 -8.33
CA GLY A 575 5.17 0.73 -8.92
C GLY A 575 5.24 1.75 -10.05
N GLN A 576 6.28 1.67 -10.88
CA GLN A 576 6.47 2.57 -12.02
C GLN A 576 5.27 2.56 -12.99
N PRO A 577 4.91 3.71 -13.61
CA PRO A 577 3.90 3.73 -14.67
C PRO A 577 4.37 2.91 -15.87
N LEU A 578 3.47 2.12 -16.44
CA LEU A 578 3.69 1.48 -17.73
C LEU A 578 3.22 2.42 -18.83
N HIS A 579 4.13 2.85 -19.71
CA HIS A 579 3.73 3.63 -20.87
C HIS A 579 2.95 2.74 -21.84
N LEU A 580 1.77 3.21 -22.26
CA LEU A 580 0.87 2.52 -23.19
C LEU A 580 0.81 3.29 -24.50
N SER A 581 1.19 2.63 -25.60
CA SER A 581 1.03 3.13 -26.97
C SER A 581 -0.06 2.36 -27.70
N MET A 582 -0.73 2.98 -28.67
CA MET A 582 -1.76 2.31 -29.46
C MET A 582 -1.20 1.06 -30.16
N GLY A 583 -1.87 -0.07 -29.97
CA GLY A 583 -1.45 -1.37 -30.52
C GLY A 583 -0.59 -2.22 -29.59
N ASP A 584 -0.20 -1.71 -28.41
CA ASP A 584 0.45 -2.53 -27.39
C ASP A 584 -0.50 -3.59 -26.82
N VAL A 585 0.07 -4.76 -26.52
CA VAL A 585 -0.60 -5.85 -25.81
C VAL A 585 0.06 -6.01 -24.45
N ILE A 586 -0.77 -5.99 -23.41
CA ILE A 586 -0.33 -6.01 -22.02
C ILE A 586 -0.79 -7.31 -21.38
N GLU A 587 0.14 -8.06 -20.82
CA GLU A 587 -0.12 -9.22 -19.97
C GLU A 587 -0.39 -8.73 -18.55
N LEU A 588 -1.60 -8.96 -18.05
CA LEU A 588 -2.02 -8.53 -16.71
C LEU A 588 -1.36 -9.42 -15.65
N THR A 589 -0.54 -8.81 -14.80
CA THR A 589 0.08 -9.46 -13.65
C THR A 589 -0.71 -9.24 -12.37
N ARG A 590 -1.42 -8.11 -12.26
CA ARG A 590 -2.39 -7.81 -11.19
C ARG A 590 -3.54 -6.99 -11.76
N ALA A 591 -4.72 -7.58 -11.82
CA ALA A 591 -5.92 -6.90 -12.26
C ALA A 591 -7.11 -7.38 -11.43
N ASP A 592 -7.66 -6.46 -10.66
CA ASP A 592 -8.88 -6.65 -9.89
C ASP A 592 -9.99 -5.80 -10.51
N ALA A 593 -11.21 -6.33 -10.56
CA ALA A 593 -12.37 -5.65 -11.13
C ALA A 593 -12.78 -4.41 -10.29
N ASP A 594 -12.48 -4.41 -8.99
CA ASP A 594 -12.81 -3.31 -8.08
C ASP A 594 -11.72 -2.21 -8.05
N LEU A 595 -10.57 -2.45 -8.69
CA LEU A 595 -9.46 -1.50 -8.79
C LEU A 595 -9.47 -0.71 -10.10
N THR A 596 -9.19 0.59 -10.00
CA THR A 596 -9.10 1.50 -11.16
C THR A 596 -7.74 1.48 -11.85
N TRP A 597 -6.77 0.76 -11.27
CA TRP A 597 -5.38 0.65 -11.71
C TRP A 597 -4.96 -0.81 -11.77
N TRP A 598 -4.37 -1.21 -12.89
CA TRP A 598 -3.88 -2.56 -13.11
C TRP A 598 -2.38 -2.57 -13.35
N GLU A 599 -1.74 -3.65 -12.96
CA GLU A 599 -0.34 -3.94 -13.27
C GLU A 599 -0.29 -4.91 -14.45
N GLY A 600 0.61 -4.61 -15.37
CA GLY A 600 0.90 -5.55 -16.44
C GLY A 600 2.27 -5.37 -17.04
N LYS A 601 2.60 -6.31 -17.91
CA LYS A 601 3.82 -6.34 -18.69
C LYS A 601 3.47 -6.08 -20.14
N ASN A 602 4.04 -5.03 -20.73
CA ASN A 602 3.94 -4.85 -22.17
C ASN A 602 4.70 -5.99 -22.86
N VAL A 603 3.98 -6.80 -23.63
CA VAL A 603 4.50 -8.01 -24.27
C VAL A 603 5.52 -7.67 -25.36
N THR A 604 5.37 -6.50 -26.01
CA THR A 604 6.23 -6.06 -27.12
C THR A 604 7.58 -5.56 -26.64
N ILE A 605 7.62 -4.76 -25.58
CA ILE A 605 8.85 -4.12 -25.08
C ILE A 605 9.39 -4.75 -23.78
N GLY A 606 8.63 -5.67 -23.16
CA GLY A 606 9.01 -6.38 -21.95
C GLY A 606 9.00 -5.57 -20.65
N GLN A 607 8.61 -4.29 -20.69
CA GLN A 607 8.51 -3.41 -19.53
C GLN A 607 7.28 -3.74 -18.70
N MET A 608 7.42 -3.69 -17.37
CA MET A 608 6.32 -3.87 -16.43
C MET A 608 6.00 -2.57 -15.72
N GLY A 609 4.73 -2.36 -15.39
CA GLY A 609 4.31 -1.21 -14.63
C GLY A 609 2.80 -1.09 -14.53
N TRP A 610 2.36 0.01 -13.93
CA TRP A 610 0.96 0.27 -13.62
C TRP A 610 0.32 1.23 -14.61
N PHE A 611 -0.94 1.00 -14.94
CA PHE A 611 -1.72 1.85 -15.83
C PHE A 611 -3.21 1.83 -15.43
N PRO A 612 -3.98 2.89 -15.74
CA PRO A 612 -5.40 2.91 -15.43
C PRO A 612 -6.15 1.85 -16.26
N CYS A 613 -7.03 1.07 -15.62
CA CYS A 613 -7.78 0.01 -16.30
C CYS A 613 -8.66 0.53 -17.45
N SER A 614 -9.07 1.80 -17.38
CA SER A 614 -9.83 2.51 -18.43
C SER A 614 -9.05 2.73 -19.73
N LYS A 615 -7.73 2.51 -19.77
CA LYS A 615 -6.87 2.70 -20.95
C LYS A 615 -6.70 1.44 -21.79
N VAL A 616 -7.25 0.34 -21.31
CA VAL A 616 -7.15 -0.96 -21.95
C VAL A 616 -8.52 -1.57 -22.12
N GLN A 617 -8.61 -2.52 -23.03
CA GLN A 617 -9.80 -3.34 -23.24
C GLN A 617 -9.38 -4.81 -23.32
N PRO A 618 -10.28 -5.76 -23.02
CA PRO A 618 -10.02 -7.19 -23.20
C PRO A 618 -9.29 -7.47 -24.51
N PHE A 619 -8.11 -8.08 -24.43
CA PHE A 619 -7.40 -8.48 -25.63
C PHE A 619 -8.17 -9.65 -26.21
N ILE A 620 -8.98 -9.37 -27.22
CA ILE A 620 -9.57 -10.41 -28.06
C ILE A 620 -8.42 -10.87 -28.94
N SER A 621 -7.71 -11.90 -28.46
CA SER A 621 -6.84 -12.71 -29.29
C SER A 621 -7.66 -13.14 -30.50
N VAL A 622 -7.36 -12.58 -31.67
CA VAL A 622 -7.63 -13.32 -32.88
C VAL A 622 -6.68 -14.51 -32.80
N SER A 623 -7.20 -15.62 -32.25
CA SER A 623 -6.48 -16.87 -31.97
C SER A 623 -5.50 -17.19 -33.09
N THR A 624 -4.21 -17.04 -32.82
CA THR A 624 -3.12 -17.32 -33.78
C THR A 624 -2.21 -18.48 -33.32
N THR A 625 -2.58 -19.18 -32.24
CA THR A 625 -2.02 -20.49 -31.87
C THR A 625 -2.54 -21.64 -32.73
N ASP A 626 -3.53 -21.39 -33.60
CA ASP A 626 -4.22 -22.40 -34.40
C ASP A 626 -3.59 -22.66 -35.79
N LEU A 627 -2.41 -22.12 -36.09
CA LEU A 627 -1.79 -22.20 -37.44
C LEU A 627 -0.54 -23.10 -37.49
N PHE A 628 0.10 -23.32 -36.35
CA PHE A 628 1.41 -23.97 -36.26
C PHE A 628 1.27 -25.41 -35.75
N ALA A 629 1.59 -26.37 -36.60
CA ALA A 629 1.45 -27.80 -36.30
C ALA A 629 2.67 -28.41 -35.58
N GLY A 630 3.69 -27.59 -35.27
CA GLY A 630 4.94 -28.06 -34.67
C GLY A 630 5.87 -28.77 -35.67
N ASN A 631 6.80 -29.57 -35.12
CA ASN A 631 7.71 -30.38 -35.92
C ASN A 631 6.94 -31.50 -36.60
N MET A 632 6.88 -31.46 -37.94
CA MET A 632 6.07 -32.39 -38.73
C MET A 632 6.62 -32.57 -40.14
N ASP A 633 6.67 -33.82 -40.61
CA ASP A 633 7.12 -34.15 -41.96
C ASP A 633 6.00 -34.00 -43.01
N ARG A 634 6.33 -34.21 -44.30
CA ARG A 634 5.34 -34.08 -45.39
C ARG A 634 4.24 -35.14 -45.29
N SER A 635 4.57 -36.35 -44.84
CA SER A 635 3.66 -37.49 -44.80
C SER A 635 2.61 -37.33 -43.70
N ALA A 636 3.02 -36.92 -42.51
CA ALA A 636 2.13 -36.61 -41.39
C ALA A 636 1.20 -35.44 -41.71
N ALA A 637 1.72 -34.38 -42.34
CA ALA A 637 0.88 -33.26 -42.79
C ALA A 637 -0.15 -33.68 -43.84
N LYS A 638 0.21 -34.62 -44.73
CA LYS A 638 -0.75 -35.17 -45.70
C LYS A 638 -1.89 -35.92 -45.03
N ASN A 639 -1.58 -36.78 -44.05
CA ASN A 639 -2.58 -37.57 -43.34
C ASN A 639 -3.57 -36.70 -42.56
N LEU A 640 -3.14 -35.56 -42.02
CA LEU A 640 -4.03 -34.64 -41.28
C LEU A 640 -4.96 -33.83 -42.20
N LEU A 641 -4.50 -33.49 -43.40
CA LEU A 641 -5.26 -32.64 -44.33
C LEU A 641 -6.09 -33.44 -45.35
N ILE A 642 -5.88 -34.75 -45.48
CA ILE A 642 -6.55 -35.55 -46.52
C ILE A 642 -8.07 -35.58 -46.37
N SER A 643 -8.56 -35.59 -45.13
CA SER A 643 -9.98 -35.62 -44.75
C SER A 643 -10.56 -34.24 -44.46
N ARG A 644 -9.87 -33.16 -44.84
CA ARG A 644 -10.29 -31.76 -44.64
C ARG A 644 -10.77 -31.14 -45.96
N SER A 645 -11.51 -30.05 -45.85
CA SER A 645 -12.00 -29.27 -46.99
C SER A 645 -10.84 -28.57 -47.74
N ASP A 646 -11.02 -28.35 -49.05
CA ASP A 646 -10.06 -27.59 -49.86
C ASP A 646 -9.92 -26.16 -49.31
N GLY A 647 -8.70 -25.63 -49.30
CA GLY A 647 -8.35 -24.36 -48.65
C GLY A 647 -7.81 -24.52 -47.23
N THR A 648 -7.91 -25.73 -46.63
CA THR A 648 -7.36 -26.00 -45.30
C THR A 648 -5.83 -26.09 -45.32
N PHE A 649 -5.15 -25.39 -44.41
CA PHE A 649 -3.69 -25.31 -44.37
C PHE A 649 -3.09 -25.43 -42.97
N LEU A 650 -1.80 -25.75 -42.92
CA LEU A 650 -0.97 -25.76 -41.71
C LEU A 650 0.46 -25.30 -42.00
N VAL A 651 1.13 -24.73 -40.99
CA VAL A 651 2.56 -24.42 -41.01
C VAL A 651 3.31 -25.46 -40.17
N ARG A 652 4.32 -26.09 -40.76
CA ARG A 652 5.15 -27.12 -40.12
C ARG A 652 6.64 -26.78 -40.16
N GLN A 653 7.37 -27.25 -39.16
CA GLN A 653 8.83 -27.12 -39.05
C GLN A 653 9.51 -28.48 -39.31
N LYS A 654 10.63 -28.46 -40.04
CA LYS A 654 11.47 -29.64 -40.31
C LYS A 654 12.71 -29.62 -39.41
N ASP A 655 13.26 -30.80 -39.11
CA ASP A 655 14.58 -30.94 -38.46
C ASP A 655 15.63 -30.11 -39.21
N GLY A 656 16.25 -29.17 -38.49
CA GLY A 656 17.17 -28.17 -39.05
C GLY A 656 16.61 -26.73 -39.12
N GLY A 657 15.39 -26.49 -38.64
CA GLY A 657 14.83 -25.14 -38.48
C GLY A 657 14.15 -24.56 -39.72
N GLU A 658 13.98 -25.35 -40.79
CA GLU A 658 13.28 -24.91 -42.01
C GLU A 658 11.75 -25.03 -41.86
N PHE A 659 11.01 -24.03 -42.33
CA PHE A 659 9.53 -24.02 -42.28
C PHE A 659 8.90 -24.32 -43.65
N ALA A 660 7.68 -24.86 -43.63
CA ALA A 660 6.89 -25.06 -44.84
C ALA A 660 5.38 -24.95 -44.57
N ILE A 661 4.63 -24.49 -45.57
CA ILE A 661 3.15 -24.50 -45.57
C ILE A 661 2.67 -25.77 -46.27
N SER A 662 1.71 -26.48 -45.68
CA SER A 662 1.01 -27.59 -46.33
C SER A 662 -0.47 -27.23 -46.50
N LEU A 663 -1.00 -27.36 -47.71
CA LEU A 663 -2.32 -26.85 -48.10
C LEU A 663 -3.08 -27.92 -48.90
N LYS A 664 -4.34 -28.17 -48.54
CA LYS A 664 -5.28 -29.01 -49.30
C LYS A 664 -5.89 -28.17 -50.43
N PHE A 665 -5.73 -28.60 -51.69
CA PHE A 665 -6.27 -27.91 -52.86
C PHE A 665 -6.50 -28.88 -54.03
N ASN A 666 -7.69 -28.86 -54.63
CA ASN A 666 -8.10 -29.70 -55.75
C ASN A 666 -7.86 -31.20 -55.49
N MET A 667 -8.36 -31.68 -54.35
CA MET A 667 -8.18 -33.06 -53.86
C MET A 667 -6.74 -33.48 -53.54
N ASP A 668 -5.75 -32.63 -53.81
CA ASP A 668 -4.32 -32.88 -53.61
C ASP A 668 -3.75 -32.04 -52.45
N ILE A 669 -2.54 -32.38 -51.97
CA ILE A 669 -1.87 -31.64 -50.89
C ILE A 669 -0.57 -31.05 -51.40
N ARG A 670 -0.51 -29.71 -51.41
CA ARG A 670 0.64 -28.92 -51.89
C ARG A 670 1.51 -28.50 -50.71
N HIS A 671 2.83 -28.54 -50.89
CA HIS A 671 3.79 -28.12 -49.88
C HIS A 671 4.68 -26.98 -50.41
N ILE A 672 4.66 -25.84 -49.74
CA ILE A 672 5.39 -24.63 -50.12
C ILE A 672 6.52 -24.42 -49.10
N LYS A 673 7.77 -24.33 -49.57
CA LYS A 673 8.93 -24.09 -48.71
C LYS A 673 8.97 -22.61 -48.29
N ILE A 674 9.27 -22.37 -47.01
CA ILE A 674 9.53 -21.03 -46.49
C ILE A 674 11.05 -20.90 -46.30
N THR A 675 11.63 -19.87 -46.90
CA THR A 675 13.05 -19.53 -46.74
C THR A 675 13.19 -18.35 -45.80
N SER A 676 14.16 -18.44 -44.87
CA SER A 676 14.56 -17.33 -44.00
C SER A 676 15.97 -16.88 -44.39
N THR A 677 16.09 -15.64 -44.86
CA THR A 677 17.39 -14.99 -45.15
C THR A 677 17.39 -13.61 -44.52
N GLU A 678 18.46 -13.29 -43.79
CA GLU A 678 18.65 -12.02 -43.05
C GLU A 678 17.51 -11.71 -42.04
N GLY A 679 16.95 -12.75 -41.42
CA GLY A 679 15.86 -12.61 -40.44
C GLY A 679 14.48 -12.31 -41.05
N LEU A 680 14.35 -12.35 -42.38
CA LEU A 680 13.08 -12.15 -43.10
C LEU A 680 12.58 -13.45 -43.74
N TYR A 681 11.26 -13.68 -43.68
CA TYR A 681 10.59 -14.89 -44.18
C TYR A 681 9.98 -14.65 -45.56
N ARG A 682 10.14 -15.66 -46.44
CA ARG A 682 9.72 -15.60 -47.86
C ARG A 682 9.18 -16.96 -48.34
N ILE A 683 8.13 -16.96 -49.15
CA ILE A 683 7.73 -18.13 -49.99
C ILE A 683 8.03 -17.92 -51.48
N ASN A 684 8.40 -16.70 -51.87
CA ASN A 684 8.86 -16.33 -53.19
C ASN A 684 9.90 -15.20 -53.08
N GLU A 685 10.63 -14.92 -54.16
CA GLU A 685 11.70 -13.91 -54.16
C GLU A 685 11.19 -12.46 -54.19
N LYS A 686 9.91 -12.24 -54.51
CA LYS A 686 9.35 -10.91 -54.73
C LYS A 686 8.86 -10.22 -53.45
N LYS A 687 8.57 -10.98 -52.39
CA LYS A 687 8.00 -10.43 -51.14
C LYS A 687 8.58 -11.06 -49.88
N ALA A 688 8.97 -10.20 -48.93
CA ALA A 688 9.60 -10.56 -47.66
C ALA A 688 8.83 -9.99 -46.47
N PHE A 689 8.82 -10.73 -45.36
CA PHE A 689 8.05 -10.42 -44.16
C PHE A 689 8.94 -10.51 -42.92
N LYS A 690 8.69 -9.68 -41.90
CA LYS A 690 9.47 -9.65 -40.67
C LYS A 690 9.12 -10.81 -39.73
N GLY A 691 7.98 -11.45 -39.93
CA GLY A 691 7.56 -12.64 -39.19
C GLY A 691 6.78 -13.64 -40.04
N LEU A 692 6.79 -14.92 -39.61
CA LEU A 692 6.04 -16.00 -40.24
C LEU A 692 4.51 -15.75 -40.22
N ILE A 693 4.01 -15.19 -39.12
CA ILE A 693 2.57 -14.94 -38.94
C ILE A 693 2.09 -13.85 -39.90
N GLU A 694 2.85 -12.76 -40.02
CA GLU A 694 2.59 -11.66 -40.96
C GLU A 694 2.52 -12.18 -42.40
N MET A 695 3.44 -13.06 -42.78
CA MET A 695 3.45 -13.71 -44.10
C MET A 695 2.20 -14.57 -44.32
N VAL A 696 1.82 -15.40 -43.35
CA VAL A 696 0.64 -16.27 -43.46
C VAL A 696 -0.62 -15.42 -43.62
N GLN A 697 -0.83 -14.42 -42.76
CA GLN A 697 -1.98 -13.51 -42.82
C GLN A 697 -2.08 -12.80 -44.17
N PHE A 698 -0.96 -12.39 -44.75
CA PHE A 698 -0.94 -11.80 -46.09
C PHE A 698 -1.51 -12.77 -47.14
N TYR A 699 -1.11 -14.04 -47.15
CA TYR A 699 -1.59 -15.05 -48.10
C TYR A 699 -2.95 -15.68 -47.73
N GLN A 700 -3.52 -15.38 -46.56
CA GLN A 700 -4.95 -15.64 -46.30
C GLN A 700 -5.84 -14.69 -47.11
N GLN A 701 -5.34 -13.50 -47.44
CA GLN A 701 -6.08 -12.46 -48.18
C GLN A 701 -5.66 -12.35 -49.66
N HIS A 702 -4.48 -12.83 -50.03
CA HIS A 702 -3.93 -12.72 -51.38
C HIS A 702 -3.71 -14.10 -52.01
N SER A 703 -4.25 -14.32 -53.21
CA SER A 703 -4.19 -15.62 -53.89
C SER A 703 -2.74 -16.04 -54.16
N LEU A 704 -2.45 -17.33 -53.91
CA LEU A 704 -1.16 -17.93 -54.23
C LEU A 704 -0.93 -18.05 -55.75
N LYS A 705 -1.97 -17.90 -56.59
CA LYS A 705 -1.89 -18.02 -58.06
C LYS A 705 -0.84 -17.12 -58.70
N GLU A 706 -0.66 -15.93 -58.13
CA GLU A 706 0.26 -14.91 -58.64
C GLU A 706 1.72 -15.44 -58.69
N TYR A 707 2.05 -16.40 -57.81
CA TYR A 707 3.40 -16.96 -57.67
C TYR A 707 3.46 -18.47 -57.93
N PHE A 708 2.35 -19.17 -57.75
CA PHE A 708 2.19 -20.61 -58.00
C PHE A 708 1.01 -20.80 -58.95
N LYS A 709 1.27 -20.80 -60.27
CA LYS A 709 0.23 -20.79 -61.32
C LYS A 709 -0.81 -21.91 -61.18
N ASP A 710 -0.43 -23.03 -60.55
CA ASP A 710 -1.27 -24.22 -60.36
C ASP A 710 -1.98 -24.27 -58.99
N VAL A 711 -1.91 -23.20 -58.18
CA VAL A 711 -2.52 -23.09 -56.85
C VAL A 711 -3.31 -21.78 -56.76
N ASP A 712 -4.51 -21.77 -57.34
CA ASP A 712 -5.40 -20.61 -57.30
C ASP A 712 -6.32 -20.64 -56.08
N THR A 713 -5.73 -20.38 -54.92
CA THR A 713 -6.44 -20.24 -53.66
C THR A 713 -5.64 -19.38 -52.68
N THR A 714 -6.31 -18.87 -51.66
CA THR A 714 -5.68 -18.32 -50.46
C THR A 714 -5.53 -19.40 -49.40
N LEU A 715 -4.83 -19.06 -48.31
CA LEU A 715 -4.78 -19.87 -47.09
C LEU A 715 -6.08 -19.65 -46.30
N GLN A 716 -7.09 -20.50 -46.51
CA GLN A 716 -8.45 -20.23 -46.05
C GLN A 716 -8.64 -20.63 -44.58
N THR A 717 -8.53 -21.93 -44.27
CA THR A 717 -8.90 -22.46 -42.96
C THR A 717 -7.70 -23.10 -42.26
N PRO A 718 -7.34 -22.70 -41.03
CA PRO A 718 -6.32 -23.39 -40.25
C PRO A 718 -6.74 -24.81 -39.90
N PHE A 719 -5.80 -25.77 -39.89
CA PHE A 719 -6.13 -27.19 -39.65
C PHE A 719 -6.76 -27.49 -38.28
N ASN A 720 -6.55 -26.62 -37.29
CA ASN A 720 -7.02 -26.76 -35.91
C ASN A 720 -8.47 -26.30 -35.75
N GLN A 721 -9.01 -25.57 -36.72
CA GLN A 721 -10.39 -25.12 -36.67
C GLN A 721 -11.31 -26.26 -37.13
N PRO A 722 -12.36 -26.60 -36.34
CA PRO A 722 -13.36 -27.57 -36.77
C PRO A 722 -14.06 -27.03 -38.02
N ASP A 723 -14.26 -27.87 -39.04
CA ASP A 723 -14.93 -27.50 -40.30
C ASP A 723 -16.24 -26.75 -39.99
N GLN A 724 -16.27 -25.43 -40.23
CA GLN A 724 -17.48 -24.62 -40.13
C GLN A 724 -18.34 -24.85 -41.38
N SER A 725 -18.87 -26.06 -41.49
CA SER A 725 -20.04 -26.34 -42.31
C SER A 725 -21.09 -27.00 -41.40
N GLY A 726 -21.81 -26.18 -40.64
CA GLY A 726 -22.89 -26.68 -39.79
C GLY A 726 -23.45 -25.70 -38.77
N SER A 727 -23.90 -24.51 -39.18
CA SER A 727 -24.90 -23.79 -38.39
C SER A 727 -26.17 -24.63 -38.37
N MET A 728 -26.43 -25.34 -37.26
CA MET A 728 -27.73 -25.97 -37.01
C MET A 728 -28.51 -25.08 -36.03
N ARG A 729 -29.36 -24.23 -36.60
CA ARG A 729 -30.38 -23.45 -35.89
C ARG A 729 -31.16 -24.38 -34.96
N SER A 730 -31.25 -24.07 -33.67
CA SER A 730 -32.16 -24.78 -32.74
C SER A 730 -33.61 -24.49 -33.14
N PHE A 731 -34.45 -25.52 -33.21
CA PHE A 731 -35.81 -25.47 -33.77
C PHE A 731 -36.92 -25.27 -32.70
N GLY A 732 -36.56 -24.80 -31.50
CA GLY A 732 -37.50 -24.60 -30.36
C GLY A 732 -37.33 -25.64 -29.24
N THR A 733 -38.22 -25.59 -28.25
CA THR A 733 -38.31 -26.55 -27.12
C THR A 733 -39.58 -27.38 -27.22
N ALA A 734 -39.52 -28.64 -26.81
CA ALA A 734 -40.67 -29.55 -26.79
C ALA A 734 -40.72 -30.29 -25.45
N ARG A 735 -41.92 -30.55 -24.92
CA ARG A 735 -42.14 -31.26 -23.65
C ARG A 735 -42.52 -32.71 -23.90
N ALA A 736 -41.86 -33.65 -23.22
CA ALA A 736 -42.15 -35.07 -23.31
C ALA A 736 -43.51 -35.40 -22.68
N ARG A 737 -44.36 -36.11 -23.42
CA ARG A 737 -45.69 -36.56 -22.98
C ARG A 737 -45.72 -38.01 -22.50
N TYR A 738 -44.69 -38.78 -22.80
CA TYR A 738 -44.57 -40.18 -22.40
C TYR A 738 -43.11 -40.51 -22.12
N ASP A 739 -42.89 -41.45 -21.22
CA ASP A 739 -41.55 -42.01 -20.98
C ASP A 739 -41.02 -42.74 -22.22
N PHE A 740 -39.75 -42.49 -22.55
CA PHE A 740 -39.03 -43.19 -23.59
C PHE A 740 -37.65 -43.62 -23.07
N SER A 741 -37.31 -44.90 -23.20
CA SER A 741 -36.00 -45.43 -22.78
C SER A 741 -35.12 -45.72 -23.98
N ALA A 742 -33.98 -45.04 -24.06
CA ALA A 742 -32.97 -45.23 -25.10
C ALA A 742 -32.45 -46.68 -25.11
N ARG A 743 -32.37 -47.27 -26.30
CA ARG A 743 -31.91 -48.64 -26.52
C ARG A 743 -30.40 -48.71 -26.77
N ASP A 744 -29.82 -47.62 -27.24
CA ASP A 744 -28.38 -47.48 -27.46
C ASP A 744 -27.87 -46.06 -27.18
N ARG A 745 -26.57 -45.84 -27.37
CA ARG A 745 -25.89 -44.57 -27.05
C ARG A 745 -26.24 -43.41 -27.99
N THR A 746 -26.95 -43.66 -29.08
CA THR A 746 -27.38 -42.65 -30.06
C THR A 746 -28.77 -42.11 -29.76
N GLU A 747 -29.56 -42.84 -28.96
CA GLU A 747 -30.90 -42.45 -28.52
C GLU A 747 -30.86 -41.67 -27.18
N LEU A 748 -31.85 -40.82 -26.96
CA LEU A 748 -32.01 -40.00 -25.77
C LEU A 748 -33.24 -40.47 -24.98
N SER A 749 -33.02 -40.94 -23.75
CA SER A 749 -34.13 -41.28 -22.85
C SER A 749 -34.87 -40.02 -22.41
N LEU A 750 -36.20 -40.08 -22.41
CA LEU A 750 -37.09 -39.02 -21.95
C LEU A 750 -37.98 -39.54 -20.84
N ARG A 751 -38.31 -38.68 -19.87
CA ARG A 751 -39.39 -38.91 -18.91
C ARG A 751 -40.56 -37.97 -19.21
N GLU A 752 -41.78 -38.42 -18.99
CA GLU A 752 -42.97 -37.59 -19.10
C GLU A 752 -42.82 -36.33 -18.24
N GLY A 753 -42.96 -35.17 -18.87
CA GLY A 753 -42.71 -33.85 -18.28
C GLY A 753 -41.37 -33.20 -18.65
N ASP A 754 -40.41 -33.94 -19.23
CA ASP A 754 -39.08 -33.39 -19.57
C ASP A 754 -39.16 -32.33 -20.68
N THR A 755 -38.49 -31.19 -20.50
CA THR A 755 -38.33 -30.17 -21.54
C THR A 755 -37.08 -30.45 -22.38
N VAL A 756 -37.29 -30.78 -23.66
CA VAL A 756 -36.27 -31.13 -24.65
C VAL A 756 -35.95 -29.94 -25.55
N LYS A 757 -34.68 -29.55 -25.64
CA LYS A 757 -34.23 -28.57 -26.63
C LYS A 757 -34.07 -29.25 -27.98
N VAL A 758 -34.90 -28.90 -28.98
CA VAL A 758 -34.90 -29.56 -30.28
C VAL A 758 -33.77 -28.99 -31.16
N LEU A 759 -32.79 -29.83 -31.46
CA LEU A 759 -31.63 -29.48 -32.29
C LEU A 759 -31.90 -29.78 -33.77
N SER A 760 -32.64 -30.85 -34.11
CA SER A 760 -33.02 -31.20 -35.48
C SER A 760 -34.35 -31.95 -35.56
N LYS A 761 -35.22 -31.54 -36.49
CA LYS A 761 -36.44 -32.28 -36.86
C LYS A 761 -36.30 -33.16 -38.11
N LYS A 762 -35.09 -33.23 -38.71
CA LYS A 762 -34.83 -33.87 -40.01
C LYS A 762 -34.34 -35.32 -39.93
N ALA A 763 -34.41 -35.98 -38.78
CA ALA A 763 -33.96 -37.37 -38.67
C ALA A 763 -34.97 -38.34 -39.31
N HIS A 764 -34.51 -39.53 -39.65
CA HIS A 764 -35.29 -40.51 -40.42
C HIS A 764 -36.47 -41.07 -39.59
N ASN A 765 -37.59 -41.33 -40.25
CA ASN A 765 -38.74 -42.09 -39.72
C ASN A 765 -39.38 -41.54 -38.43
N GLY A 766 -39.53 -40.21 -38.31
CA GLY A 766 -40.27 -39.60 -37.20
C GLY A 766 -39.46 -39.48 -35.91
N TRP A 767 -38.14 -39.53 -35.99
CA TRP A 767 -37.24 -39.27 -34.87
C TRP A 767 -36.66 -37.86 -34.96
N TRP A 768 -36.53 -37.19 -33.82
CA TRP A 768 -35.91 -35.89 -33.68
C TRP A 768 -34.63 -35.99 -32.85
N LYS A 769 -33.73 -35.04 -33.06
CA LYS A 769 -32.50 -34.91 -32.27
C LYS A 769 -32.66 -33.74 -31.32
N GLY A 770 -32.40 -33.96 -30.05
CA GLY A 770 -32.48 -32.89 -29.05
C GLY A 770 -31.60 -33.15 -27.85
N GLU A 771 -31.71 -32.25 -26.88
CA GLU A 771 -30.87 -32.21 -25.69
C GLU A 771 -31.73 -32.12 -24.43
N VAL A 772 -31.44 -32.98 -23.46
CA VAL A 772 -32.04 -33.00 -22.12
C VAL A 772 -30.94 -33.29 -21.10
N TYR A 773 -30.87 -32.50 -20.03
CA TYR A 773 -29.84 -32.59 -18.97
C TYR A 773 -28.39 -32.67 -19.50
N GLY A 774 -28.08 -31.94 -20.58
CA GLY A 774 -26.74 -31.89 -21.20
C GLY A 774 -26.37 -33.11 -22.05
N ARG A 775 -27.29 -34.06 -22.26
CA ARG A 775 -27.12 -35.19 -23.19
C ARG A 775 -27.86 -34.96 -24.49
N VAL A 776 -27.18 -35.21 -25.61
CA VAL A 776 -27.72 -35.10 -26.96
C VAL A 776 -27.94 -36.48 -27.56
N GLY A 777 -29.14 -36.73 -28.07
CA GLY A 777 -29.47 -38.00 -28.75
C GLY A 777 -30.79 -37.92 -29.52
N LEU A 778 -31.15 -39.04 -30.14
CA LEU A 778 -32.38 -39.18 -30.91
C LEU A 778 -33.55 -39.64 -30.03
N PHE A 779 -34.73 -39.06 -30.21
CA PHE A 779 -35.96 -39.49 -29.54
C PHE A 779 -37.15 -39.45 -30.52
N PRO A 780 -38.24 -40.20 -30.28
CA PRO A 780 -39.39 -40.21 -31.18
C PRO A 780 -40.18 -38.90 -31.09
N ALA A 781 -40.47 -38.27 -32.24
CA ALA A 781 -41.17 -36.99 -32.31
C ALA A 781 -42.59 -37.04 -31.72
N ASN A 782 -43.26 -38.18 -31.83
CA ASN A 782 -44.62 -38.39 -31.30
C ASN A 782 -44.68 -38.54 -29.77
N TYR A 783 -43.53 -38.55 -29.09
CA TYR A 783 -43.44 -38.62 -27.63
C TYR A 783 -43.30 -37.24 -26.98
N VAL A 784 -43.24 -36.17 -27.79
CA VAL A 784 -43.10 -34.79 -27.32
C VAL A 784 -44.16 -33.88 -27.94
N GLU A 785 -44.44 -32.76 -27.29
CA GLU A 785 -45.30 -31.68 -27.78
C GLU A 785 -44.51 -30.37 -27.78
N GLU A 786 -44.58 -29.59 -28.86
CA GLU A 786 -43.86 -28.31 -28.98
C GLU A 786 -44.53 -27.19 -28.16
N ASP A 787 -43.74 -26.45 -27.38
CA ASP A 787 -44.21 -25.25 -26.68
C ASP A 787 -44.07 -24.03 -27.61
N TYR A 788 -45.18 -23.51 -28.12
CA TYR A 788 -45.20 -22.25 -28.87
C TYR A 788 -45.36 -21.08 -27.89
N SER A 789 -44.25 -20.42 -27.55
CA SER A 789 -44.25 -19.18 -26.76
C SER A 789 -44.02 -17.98 -27.70
N ASP A 790 -45.11 -17.35 -28.14
CA ASP A 790 -45.09 -16.10 -28.93
C ASP A 790 -44.81 -14.89 -28.03
N TYR A 791 -43.54 -14.53 -27.81
CA TYR A 791 -43.13 -13.15 -27.46
C TYR A 791 -41.63 -12.96 -27.77
N CYS A 792 -41.34 -12.24 -28.86
CA CYS A 792 -40.13 -11.43 -29.06
C CYS A 792 -40.58 -10.07 -29.60
#